data_AF-A0A0H2RAK3-F1
#
_entry.id   AF-A0A0H2RAK3-F1
#
_cell.length_a   1.000
_cell.length_b   1.000
_cell.length_c   1.000
_cell.angle_alpha   90.00
_cell.angle_beta   90.00
_cell.angle_gamma   90.00
#
_symmetry.space_group_name_H-M   'P 1'
#
loop_
_entity.id
_entity.type
_entity.pdbx_description
1 polymer ?
#
loop_
_entity_poly.entity_id
_entity_poly.type
_entity_poly.pdbx_seq_one_letter_code
_entity_poly.pdbx_strand_id
1 'polypeptide(L)'
;MSPLQSYEALSSSSSRTDVSRVLRSVIDAPPFTLTSPGRETLVQLLLDDIALCVGGGKHSSGRLTKKDAQLALLALKMLGRTTPCSRIIGRRENLTILLNAAEKLRSSESDAADESLRCIANALLLVDDARIPWVEIHGADHCVTLLEKSTSPNLIFLTCRILFLSTASSMSPFISTVLEPPRRRYSTSNLLSTARDYPHNDIIETISSKVDILLPLISQSVPMSKEALTDILKFSFNLLCHWPKISNDAESPSESTSSGKGKGKESKNKVLEEESPLGERWSSRLNGFLAPLRRAFLALPTGAPSPLAAPMTHILHSLLPIPISPELYTTWFPENSSPKDSSSKSDSRNHGPTSRSSSPGSSSSKDGKEGKEKERGGAFDRAMSMLHPRISLSSRPSSPGPSPTGSGPSAAAGGSSVPVLPMVGAPLGTPAVLTRAADLLNVSFEYYLPGTIDPDDKTVKQRCLDEDVELDHVLSPLVLLITKLVKYNTECRKVLREQLLPASLDRTTPLESRPDTLGRCLRLMSCVGHQRVKDSVGELLFILCDSDAQVLTAQIGYGNAAGYLFNRGLLAPPPAASDSSGAADSASSLQPGINPITGMVEQPREPGPEMTEEEKEREAEKLFVLFERLEKAGGMENPIKKAMREGKMEKYEEARRKKEEQGEDSD
;
A
#
# COMPACT_ATOMS: atom_id res chain seq x y z
N MET A 1 -24.60 44.28 13.64
CA MET A 1 -23.35 43.94 14.35
C MET A 1 -22.65 42.83 13.60
N SER A 2 -21.33 42.80 13.59
CA SER A 2 -20.58 41.62 13.16
C SER A 2 -20.71 40.49 14.18
N PRO A 3 -20.47 39.21 13.82
CA PRO A 3 -20.53 38.12 14.80
C PRO A 3 -19.56 38.30 15.99
N LEU A 4 -18.41 38.95 15.78
CA LEU A 4 -17.48 39.33 16.84
C LEU A 4 -18.14 40.32 17.82
N GLN A 5 -18.68 41.44 17.35
CA GLN A 5 -19.35 42.44 18.18
C GLN A 5 -20.53 41.84 18.97
N SER A 6 -21.30 40.95 18.32
CA SER A 6 -22.41 40.23 18.96
C SER A 6 -21.94 39.29 20.07
N TYR A 7 -20.72 38.74 19.98
CA TYR A 7 -20.12 37.89 21.01
C TYR A 7 -19.47 38.70 22.13
N GLU A 8 -18.76 39.79 21.79
CA GLU A 8 -18.16 40.71 22.77
C GLU A 8 -19.20 41.30 23.72
N ALA A 9 -20.40 41.60 23.21
CA ALA A 9 -21.55 42.12 23.96
C ALA A 9 -22.23 41.09 24.90
N LEU A 10 -21.86 39.80 24.86
CA LEU A 10 -22.33 38.82 25.83
C LEU A 10 -21.63 39.02 27.18
N SER A 11 -22.33 38.72 28.26
CA SER A 11 -21.82 38.76 29.64
C SER A 11 -22.43 37.64 30.50
N SER A 12 -22.03 37.54 31.76
CA SER A 12 -22.57 36.56 32.71
C SER A 12 -24.07 36.72 33.00
N SER A 13 -24.67 37.90 32.73
CA SER A 13 -26.11 38.14 32.86
C SER A 13 -26.90 37.88 31.57
N SER A 14 -26.24 37.62 30.43
CA SER A 14 -26.92 37.31 29.16
C SER A 14 -27.72 36.00 29.26
N SER A 15 -28.92 35.98 28.69
CA SER A 15 -29.76 34.78 28.70
C SER A 15 -29.13 33.66 27.86
N ARG A 16 -29.38 32.39 28.23
CA ARG A 16 -28.81 31.25 27.49
C ARG A 16 -29.38 31.12 26.07
N THR A 17 -30.57 31.65 25.81
CA THR A 17 -31.13 31.74 24.45
C THR A 17 -30.41 32.81 23.61
N ASP A 18 -29.98 33.93 24.20
CA ASP A 18 -29.15 34.92 23.50
C ASP A 18 -27.76 34.38 23.20
N VAL A 19 -27.08 33.76 24.18
CA VAL A 19 -25.78 33.11 23.99
C VAL A 19 -25.86 32.05 22.89
N SER A 20 -26.89 31.19 22.92
CA SER A 20 -27.14 30.19 21.87
C SER A 20 -27.42 30.80 20.50
N ARG A 21 -28.07 31.97 20.42
CA ARG A 21 -28.35 32.67 19.15
C ARG A 21 -27.08 33.24 18.55
N VAL A 22 -26.24 33.86 19.37
CA VAL A 22 -24.95 34.44 18.94
C VAL A 22 -23.99 33.34 18.48
N LEU A 23 -23.84 32.26 19.26
CA LEU A 23 -23.00 31.12 18.87
C LEU A 23 -23.45 30.49 17.55
N ARG A 24 -24.76 30.32 17.31
CA ARG A 24 -25.29 29.89 16.00
C ARG A 24 -24.96 30.88 14.89
N SER A 25 -25.08 32.19 15.12
CA SER A 25 -24.69 33.20 14.13
C SER A 25 -23.19 33.25 13.79
N VAL A 26 -22.34 32.59 14.59
CA VAL A 26 -20.91 32.32 14.26
C VAL A 26 -20.77 31.00 13.50
N ILE A 27 -21.50 29.95 13.89
CA ILE A 27 -21.49 28.62 13.23
C ILE A 27 -22.00 28.70 11.79
N ASP A 28 -23.12 29.39 11.57
CA ASP A 28 -23.81 29.50 10.28
C ASP A 28 -23.23 30.63 9.38
N ALA A 29 -22.15 31.29 9.82
CA ALA A 29 -21.58 32.46 9.17
C ALA A 29 -20.88 32.13 7.82
N PRO A 30 -21.30 32.72 6.68
CA PRO A 30 -20.61 32.53 5.42
C PRO A 30 -19.12 32.94 5.44
N PRO A 31 -18.24 32.33 4.61
CA PRO A 31 -16.78 32.52 4.65
C PRO A 31 -16.24 33.94 4.44
N PHE A 32 -17.09 34.93 4.15
CA PHE A 32 -16.75 36.33 3.89
C PHE A 32 -17.37 37.34 4.89
N THR A 33 -18.12 36.89 5.91
CA THR A 33 -18.81 37.78 6.88
C THR A 33 -17.94 38.43 7.96
N LEU A 34 -16.68 37.99 8.08
CA LEU A 34 -15.71 38.48 9.06
C LEU A 34 -14.37 38.66 8.34
N THR A 35 -13.69 39.78 8.58
CA THR A 35 -12.30 39.98 8.17
C THR A 35 -11.37 39.02 8.94
N SER A 36 -10.21 38.66 8.39
CA SER A 36 -9.30 37.72 9.05
C SER A 36 -8.94 38.11 10.49
N PRO A 37 -8.53 39.38 10.77
CA PRO A 37 -8.24 39.80 12.15
C PRO A 37 -9.43 39.65 13.10
N GLY A 38 -10.66 39.92 12.61
CA GLY A 38 -11.88 39.75 13.40
C GLY A 38 -12.21 38.28 13.72
N ARG A 39 -11.78 37.33 12.88
CA ARG A 39 -11.86 35.89 13.18
C ARG A 39 -10.80 35.47 14.19
N GLU A 40 -9.58 35.96 14.01
CA GLU A 40 -8.43 35.65 14.86
C GLU A 40 -8.67 36.12 16.30
N THR A 41 -9.21 37.32 16.50
CA THR A 41 -9.67 37.80 17.82
C THR A 41 -10.83 36.96 18.37
N LEU A 42 -11.84 36.62 17.56
CA LEU A 42 -12.99 35.82 18.00
C LEU A 42 -12.58 34.39 18.42
N VAL A 43 -11.59 33.79 17.74
CA VAL A 43 -11.02 32.48 18.07
C VAL A 43 -10.36 32.52 19.46
N GLN A 44 -9.53 33.53 19.74
CA GLN A 44 -8.89 33.64 21.06
C GLN A 44 -9.92 33.94 22.16
N LEU A 45 -10.87 34.85 21.93
CA LEU A 45 -11.96 35.13 22.88
C LEU A 45 -12.80 33.87 23.21
N LEU A 46 -13.12 33.04 22.22
CA LEU A 46 -13.81 31.78 22.43
C LEU A 46 -12.96 30.80 23.27
N LEU A 47 -11.67 30.67 22.98
CA LEU A 47 -10.74 29.84 23.75
C LEU A 47 -10.63 30.31 25.21
N ASP A 48 -10.52 31.61 25.45
CA ASP A 48 -10.39 32.19 26.79
C ASP A 48 -11.69 32.00 27.61
N ASP A 49 -12.87 32.26 27.02
CA ASP A 49 -14.17 31.98 27.68
C ASP A 49 -14.42 30.47 27.89
N ILE A 50 -13.92 29.60 27.00
CA ILE A 50 -13.93 28.14 27.20
C ILE A 50 -13.02 27.75 28.36
N ALA A 51 -11.83 28.34 28.47
CA ALA A 51 -10.90 28.08 29.58
C ALA A 51 -11.53 28.46 30.93
N LEU A 52 -12.24 29.60 31.00
CA LEU A 52 -13.00 30.00 32.20
C LEU A 52 -14.16 29.03 32.49
N CYS A 53 -14.93 28.65 31.48
CA CYS A 53 -16.04 27.67 31.60
C CYS A 53 -15.59 26.29 32.11
N VAL A 54 -14.37 25.88 31.76
CA VAL A 54 -13.79 24.55 32.04
C VAL A 54 -12.92 24.52 33.30
N GLY A 55 -12.23 25.62 33.62
CA GLY A 55 -11.36 25.77 34.79
C GLY A 55 -12.03 26.42 36.01
N GLY A 56 -13.16 27.09 35.82
CA GLY A 56 -13.81 27.93 36.82
C GLY A 56 -14.27 27.22 38.09
N GLY A 57 -13.85 27.76 39.25
CA GLY A 57 -14.55 27.56 40.51
C GLY A 57 -15.88 28.34 40.55
N LYS A 58 -16.68 28.17 41.63
CA LYS A 58 -18.04 28.73 41.78
C LYS A 58 -18.21 30.26 41.60
N HIS A 59 -17.14 31.04 41.41
CA HIS A 59 -17.15 32.50 41.38
C HIS A 59 -16.59 33.12 40.08
N SER A 60 -16.16 32.34 39.08
CA SER A 60 -15.71 32.90 37.79
C SER A 60 -16.91 33.26 36.89
N SER A 61 -17.24 34.55 36.80
CA SER A 61 -18.36 35.07 36.00
C SER A 61 -18.03 35.18 34.49
N GLY A 62 -17.74 34.05 33.85
CA GLY A 62 -17.54 33.97 32.40
C GLY A 62 -18.83 34.16 31.59
N ARG A 63 -18.71 34.35 30.25
CA ARG A 63 -19.88 34.44 29.37
C ARG A 63 -20.59 33.08 29.20
N LEU A 64 -19.79 32.02 29.12
CA LEU A 64 -20.21 30.65 28.85
C LEU A 64 -20.38 29.82 30.13
N THR A 65 -21.34 28.90 30.11
CA THR A 65 -21.48 27.80 31.07
C THR A 65 -21.20 26.46 30.39
N LYS A 66 -21.04 25.37 31.16
CA LYS A 66 -20.75 24.03 30.60
C LYS A 66 -21.77 23.57 29.54
N LYS A 67 -23.04 23.96 29.68
CA LYS A 67 -24.11 23.68 28.72
C LYS A 67 -23.98 24.46 27.41
N ASP A 68 -23.27 25.58 27.42
CA ASP A 68 -22.98 26.37 26.22
C ASP A 68 -21.72 25.85 25.49
N ALA A 69 -20.90 25.01 26.14
CA ALA A 69 -19.58 24.59 25.65
C ALA A 69 -19.63 23.81 24.33
N GLN A 70 -20.65 22.97 24.11
CA GLN A 70 -20.82 22.24 22.83
C GLN A 70 -20.98 23.21 21.65
N LEU A 71 -21.78 24.27 21.82
CA LEU A 71 -21.99 25.29 20.78
C LEU A 71 -20.77 26.20 20.62
N ALA A 72 -20.06 26.52 21.71
CA ALA A 72 -18.84 27.33 21.66
C ALA A 72 -17.69 26.59 20.93
N LEU A 73 -17.51 25.30 21.22
CA LEU A 73 -16.53 24.45 20.54
C LEU A 73 -16.93 24.19 19.08
N LEU A 74 -18.22 24.07 18.77
CA LEU A 74 -18.69 23.98 17.39
C LEU A 74 -18.42 25.27 16.61
N ALA A 75 -18.65 26.45 17.21
CA ALA A 75 -18.27 27.73 16.61
C ALA A 75 -16.75 27.82 16.38
N LEU A 76 -15.94 27.39 17.35
CA LEU A 76 -14.49 27.33 17.24
C LEU A 76 -14.02 26.39 16.11
N LYS A 77 -14.63 25.20 15.97
CA LYS A 77 -14.36 24.26 14.87
C LYS A 77 -14.66 24.87 13.50
N MET A 78 -15.72 25.67 13.39
CA MET A 78 -16.09 26.34 12.13
C MET A 78 -15.10 27.45 11.74
N LEU A 79 -14.66 28.26 12.70
CA LEU A 79 -13.60 29.26 12.49
C LEU A 79 -12.24 28.60 12.17
N GLY A 80 -11.91 27.53 12.89
CA GLY A 80 -10.73 26.67 12.71
C GLY A 80 -10.67 25.85 11.43
N ARG A 81 -11.51 26.15 10.43
CA ARG A 81 -11.42 25.64 9.04
C ARG A 81 -10.41 26.41 8.18
N THR A 82 -9.81 27.48 8.71
CA THR A 82 -8.88 28.36 7.97
C THR A 82 -7.52 28.41 8.66
N THR A 83 -6.44 28.27 7.89
CA THR A 83 -5.06 28.17 8.41
C THR A 83 -4.67 29.27 9.41
N PRO A 84 -5.03 30.57 9.25
CA PRO A 84 -4.74 31.60 10.26
C PRO A 84 -5.40 31.31 11.61
N CYS A 85 -6.70 30.95 11.61
CA CYS A 85 -7.42 30.57 12.83
C CYS A 85 -6.85 29.28 13.43
N SER A 86 -6.56 28.28 12.60
CA SER A 86 -5.94 27.01 13.01
C SER A 86 -4.56 27.22 13.64
N ARG A 87 -3.78 28.22 13.18
CA ARG A 87 -2.48 28.60 13.74
C ARG A 87 -2.59 29.26 15.12
N ILE A 88 -3.74 29.84 15.47
CA ILE A 88 -4.03 30.30 16.84
C ILE A 88 -4.46 29.12 17.70
N ILE A 89 -5.37 28.26 17.22
CA ILE A 89 -5.81 27.05 17.94
C ILE A 89 -4.63 26.11 18.25
N GLY A 90 -3.70 25.96 17.31
CA GLY A 90 -2.50 25.13 17.43
C GLY A 90 -1.38 25.68 18.33
N ARG A 91 -1.55 26.83 18.98
CA ARG A 91 -0.62 27.30 20.00
C ARG A 91 -0.68 26.39 21.22
N ARG A 92 0.47 26.10 21.85
CA ARG A 92 0.61 25.21 23.01
C ARG A 92 -0.38 25.52 24.13
N GLU A 93 -0.60 26.80 24.42
CA GLU A 93 -1.51 27.32 25.44
C GLU A 93 -2.97 27.00 25.08
N ASN A 94 -3.35 27.21 23.83
CA ASN A 94 -4.70 26.99 23.31
C ASN A 94 -5.02 25.50 23.14
N LEU A 95 -4.04 24.69 22.74
CA LEU A 95 -4.12 23.22 22.78
C LEU A 95 -4.29 22.71 24.22
N THR A 96 -3.61 23.34 25.20
CA THR A 96 -3.77 23.00 26.63
C THR A 96 -5.18 23.30 27.14
N ILE A 97 -5.80 24.40 26.69
CA ILE A 97 -7.21 24.73 26.97
C ILE A 97 -8.14 23.64 26.39
N LEU A 98 -7.95 23.26 25.13
CA LEU A 98 -8.79 22.26 24.46
C LEU A 98 -8.61 20.84 25.02
N LEU A 99 -7.40 20.47 25.43
CA LEU A 99 -7.13 19.23 26.16
C LEU A 99 -7.85 19.23 27.51
N ASN A 100 -7.77 20.32 28.29
CA ASN A 100 -8.52 20.47 29.54
C ASN A 100 -10.04 20.37 29.34
N ALA A 101 -10.56 20.93 28.23
CA ALA A 101 -11.98 20.82 27.88
C ALA A 101 -12.36 19.37 27.53
N ALA A 102 -11.53 18.67 26.74
CA ALA A 102 -11.72 17.27 26.41
C ALA A 102 -11.68 16.35 27.65
N GLU A 103 -10.80 16.63 28.63
CA GLU A 103 -10.79 15.91 29.91
C GLU A 103 -12.04 16.19 30.75
N LYS A 104 -12.28 17.46 31.11
CA LYS A 104 -13.22 17.83 32.17
C LYS A 104 -14.68 17.83 31.75
N LEU A 105 -14.97 17.86 30.45
CA LEU A 105 -16.33 17.74 29.93
C LEU A 105 -16.72 16.28 29.67
N ARG A 106 -15.76 15.34 29.52
CA ARG A 106 -16.00 13.95 29.11
C ARG A 106 -17.08 13.20 29.91
N SER A 107 -17.20 13.49 31.20
CA SER A 107 -18.15 12.85 32.14
C SER A 107 -19.49 13.56 32.31
N SER A 108 -19.70 14.73 31.69
CA SER A 108 -20.90 15.56 31.86
C SER A 108 -21.52 16.05 30.55
N GLU A 109 -20.69 16.36 29.55
CA GLU A 109 -21.06 16.89 28.25
C GLU A 109 -20.16 16.20 27.20
N SER A 110 -20.39 14.91 26.95
CA SER A 110 -19.54 14.04 26.09
C SER A 110 -19.30 14.62 24.70
N ASP A 111 -20.35 15.20 24.12
CA ASP A 111 -20.34 15.73 22.77
C ASP A 111 -19.50 17.00 22.66
N ALA A 112 -19.45 17.80 23.74
CA ALA A 112 -18.55 18.95 23.84
C ALA A 112 -17.09 18.48 23.96
N ALA A 113 -16.82 17.42 24.74
CA ALA A 113 -15.48 16.85 24.82
C ALA A 113 -14.99 16.29 23.46
N ASP A 114 -15.88 15.66 22.68
CA ASP A 114 -15.60 15.26 21.30
C ASP A 114 -15.39 16.47 20.38
N GLU A 115 -16.19 17.52 20.51
CA GLU A 115 -16.07 18.72 19.69
C GLU A 115 -14.75 19.46 19.94
N SER A 116 -14.23 19.43 21.18
CA SER A 116 -12.86 19.87 21.50
C SER A 116 -11.79 19.07 20.77
N LEU A 117 -11.91 17.73 20.77
CA LEU A 117 -11.01 16.86 20.01
C LEU A 117 -11.10 17.10 18.49
N ARG A 118 -12.28 17.45 17.95
CA ARG A 118 -12.42 17.86 16.54
C ARG A 118 -11.74 19.22 16.24
N CYS A 119 -11.73 20.16 17.19
CA CYS A 119 -10.96 21.40 17.06
C CYS A 119 -9.45 21.12 17.01
N ILE A 120 -8.96 20.24 17.89
CA ILE A 120 -7.56 19.79 17.91
C ILE A 120 -7.21 19.08 16.58
N ALA A 121 -8.00 18.10 16.15
CA ALA A 121 -7.76 17.35 14.92
C ALA A 121 -7.68 18.27 13.67
N ASN A 122 -8.53 19.30 13.59
CA ASN A 122 -8.46 20.29 12.52
C ASN A 122 -7.17 21.14 12.58
N ALA A 123 -6.73 21.54 13.78
CA ALA A 123 -5.48 22.30 13.94
C ALA A 123 -4.26 21.47 13.53
N LEU A 124 -4.17 20.21 13.97
CA LEU A 124 -3.07 19.28 13.64
C LEU A 124 -3.04 18.87 12.15
N LEU A 125 -4.18 18.96 11.46
CA LEU A 125 -4.31 18.70 10.03
C LEU A 125 -3.90 19.90 9.17
N LEU A 126 -4.17 21.13 9.64
CA LEU A 126 -3.93 22.37 8.88
C LEU A 126 -2.64 23.10 9.25
N VAL A 127 -2.01 22.75 10.38
CA VAL A 127 -0.79 23.38 10.90
C VAL A 127 0.13 22.31 11.48
N ASP A 128 1.11 21.90 10.67
CA ASP A 128 2.13 20.90 11.03
C ASP A 128 2.91 21.31 12.29
N ASP A 129 3.21 22.60 12.44
CA ASP A 129 3.87 23.21 13.61
C ASP A 129 3.17 22.87 14.94
N ALA A 130 1.85 22.61 14.92
CA ALA A 130 1.06 22.33 16.12
C ALA A 130 1.23 20.90 16.66
N ARG A 131 1.82 19.98 15.86
CA ARG A 131 2.00 18.57 16.24
C ARG A 131 3.03 18.38 17.36
N ILE A 132 4.09 19.18 17.37
CA ILE A 132 5.12 19.12 18.42
C ILE A 132 4.55 19.61 19.77
N PRO A 133 3.97 20.83 19.89
CA PRO A 133 3.31 21.28 21.12
C PRO A 133 2.21 20.35 21.63
N TRP A 134 1.48 19.67 20.75
CA TRP A 134 0.45 18.70 21.13
C TRP A 134 1.01 17.45 21.83
N VAL A 135 2.17 16.97 21.39
CA VAL A 135 2.90 15.87 22.04
C VAL A 135 3.55 16.34 23.35
N GLU A 136 4.15 17.55 23.37
CA GLU A 136 4.75 18.15 24.57
C GLU A 136 3.77 18.32 25.74
N ILE A 137 2.47 18.55 25.47
CA ILE A 137 1.43 18.65 26.51
C ILE A 137 0.75 17.31 26.85
N HIS A 138 1.31 16.17 26.42
CA HIS A 138 0.77 14.82 26.59
C HIS A 138 -0.63 14.61 25.97
N GLY A 139 -1.01 15.42 24.97
CA GLY A 139 -2.29 15.29 24.28
C GLY A 139 -2.41 13.96 23.52
N ALA A 140 -1.32 13.49 22.93
CA ALA A 140 -1.26 12.18 22.27
C ALA A 140 -1.43 11.01 23.25
N ASP A 141 -0.82 11.09 24.45
CA ASP A 141 -0.98 10.08 25.51
C ASP A 141 -2.43 10.03 26.04
N HIS A 142 -3.09 11.20 26.16
CA HIS A 142 -4.53 11.26 26.45
C HIS A 142 -5.35 10.56 25.34
N CYS A 143 -5.00 10.73 24.06
CA CYS A 143 -5.69 10.04 22.97
C CYS A 143 -5.48 8.51 22.98
N VAL A 144 -4.32 8.00 23.41
CA VAL A 144 -4.14 6.55 23.68
C VAL A 144 -5.06 6.11 24.82
N THR A 145 -5.04 6.83 25.94
CA THR A 145 -5.90 6.56 27.11
C THR A 145 -7.39 6.50 26.76
N LEU A 146 -7.81 7.35 25.81
CA LEU A 146 -9.19 7.44 25.36
C LEU A 146 -9.53 6.38 24.30
N LEU A 147 -8.55 5.99 23.45
CA LEU A 147 -8.67 4.86 22.53
C LEU A 147 -8.83 3.54 23.30
N GLU A 148 -7.96 3.27 24.30
CA GLU A 148 -8.04 2.10 25.20
C GLU A 148 -9.46 1.89 25.73
N LYS A 149 -10.09 2.96 26.22
CA LYS A 149 -11.39 2.95 26.89
C LYS A 149 -12.59 3.03 25.93
N SER A 150 -12.38 3.40 24.66
CA SER A 150 -13.47 3.56 23.69
C SER A 150 -13.91 2.25 23.04
N THR A 151 -15.23 2.09 22.89
CA THR A 151 -15.89 1.10 22.01
C THR A 151 -16.68 1.76 20.88
N SER A 152 -16.80 3.09 20.86
CA SER A 152 -17.61 3.84 19.89
C SER A 152 -16.81 4.11 18.61
N PRO A 153 -17.29 3.72 17.40
CA PRO A 153 -16.59 3.99 16.14
C PRO A 153 -16.26 5.46 15.93
N ASN A 154 -17.15 6.37 16.29
CA ASN A 154 -16.94 7.82 16.19
C ASN A 154 -15.72 8.29 17.01
N LEU A 155 -15.58 7.79 18.23
CA LEU A 155 -14.51 8.18 19.14
C LEU A 155 -13.20 7.46 18.82
N ILE A 156 -13.27 6.19 18.38
CA ILE A 156 -12.10 5.45 17.86
C ILE A 156 -11.54 6.14 16.61
N PHE A 157 -12.39 6.53 15.66
CA PHE A 157 -12.00 7.34 14.50
C PHE A 157 -11.31 8.65 14.92
N LEU A 158 -11.92 9.40 15.83
CA LEU A 158 -11.41 10.71 16.24
C LEU A 158 -10.09 10.63 17.01
N THR A 159 -9.89 9.66 17.90
CA THR A 159 -8.60 9.45 18.57
C THR A 159 -7.54 8.94 17.59
N CYS A 160 -7.85 7.97 16.73
CA CYS A 160 -6.91 7.47 15.72
C CYS A 160 -6.52 8.54 14.69
N ARG A 161 -7.42 9.46 14.32
CA ARG A 161 -7.08 10.64 13.48
C ARG A 161 -6.03 11.52 14.15
N ILE A 162 -6.18 11.80 15.44
CA ILE A 162 -5.22 12.62 16.21
C ILE A 162 -3.90 11.86 16.38
N LEU A 163 -3.93 10.57 16.65
CA LEU A 163 -2.73 9.72 16.78
C LEU A 163 -1.96 9.59 15.46
N PHE A 164 -2.66 9.41 14.33
CA PHE A 164 -2.07 9.44 12.98
C PHE A 164 -1.37 10.77 12.69
N LEU A 165 -2.04 11.91 12.97
CA LEU A 165 -1.43 13.23 12.81
C LEU A 165 -0.24 13.44 13.78
N SER A 166 -0.29 12.84 14.97
CA SER A 166 0.81 12.86 15.94
C SER A 166 2.00 11.96 15.54
N THR A 167 1.83 11.06 14.56
CA THR A 167 2.90 10.19 14.03
C THR A 167 3.22 10.42 12.55
N ALA A 168 2.74 11.51 11.96
CA ALA A 168 2.90 11.82 10.52
C ALA A 168 4.33 12.20 10.09
N SER A 169 5.33 12.02 10.95
CA SER A 169 6.75 12.22 10.65
C SER A 169 7.60 11.28 11.50
N SER A 170 8.67 10.75 10.91
CA SER A 170 9.69 9.93 11.58
C SER A 170 10.35 10.64 12.76
N MET A 171 10.36 11.98 12.75
CA MET A 171 10.94 12.79 13.82
C MET A 171 9.98 13.05 14.99
N SER A 172 8.76 12.51 14.96
CA SER A 172 7.82 12.68 16.08
C SER A 172 8.29 11.91 17.33
N PRO A 173 8.57 12.59 18.46
CA PRO A 173 9.03 11.91 19.68
C PRO A 173 7.98 10.97 20.28
N PHE A 174 6.70 11.14 19.91
CA PHE A 174 5.61 10.27 20.33
C PHE A 174 5.74 8.83 19.80
N ILE A 175 6.42 8.62 18.65
CA ILE A 175 6.62 7.27 18.10
C ILE A 175 7.49 6.43 19.05
N SER A 176 8.50 7.05 19.67
CA SER A 176 9.32 6.41 20.70
C SER A 176 8.50 6.10 21.96
N THR A 177 7.81 7.10 22.53
CA THR A 177 7.09 6.92 23.80
C THR A 177 5.94 5.92 23.71
N VAL A 178 5.20 5.92 22.59
CA VAL A 178 4.02 5.05 22.41
C VAL A 178 4.40 3.58 22.21
N LEU A 179 5.52 3.29 21.54
CA LEU A 179 5.99 1.92 21.32
C LEU A 179 6.97 1.43 22.40
N GLU A 180 7.60 2.29 23.20
CA GLU A 180 8.42 1.81 24.32
C GLU A 180 7.59 1.04 25.36
N PRO A 181 8.11 -0.10 25.89
CA PRO A 181 7.38 -0.90 26.87
C PRO A 181 7.05 -0.10 28.15
N PRO A 182 5.89 -0.31 28.79
CA PRO A 182 5.49 0.43 29.99
C PRO A 182 6.55 0.49 31.09
N ARG A 183 7.36 -0.56 31.25
CA ARG A 183 8.46 -0.63 32.24
C ARG A 183 9.61 0.36 31.99
N ARG A 184 9.80 0.89 30.77
CA ARG A 184 10.84 1.91 30.47
C ARG A 184 10.35 3.35 30.62
N ARG A 185 9.05 3.62 30.40
CA ARG A 185 8.44 4.97 30.48
C ARG A 185 8.67 5.67 31.83
N TYR A 186 8.89 4.91 32.90
CA TYR A 186 9.19 5.44 34.25
C TYR A 186 10.66 5.89 34.46
N SER A 187 11.56 5.66 33.50
CA SER A 187 13.01 5.84 33.73
C SER A 187 13.60 7.17 33.21
N THR A 188 12.85 7.95 32.44
CA THR A 188 13.36 9.17 31.76
C THR A 188 12.75 10.47 32.28
N SER A 189 11.61 10.42 32.98
CA SER A 189 10.88 11.58 33.53
C SER A 189 11.33 11.98 34.94
N ASN A 190 12.64 12.20 35.12
CA ASN A 190 13.21 12.69 36.39
C ASN A 190 12.96 14.20 36.68
N LEU A 191 11.96 14.79 36.02
CA LEU A 191 11.36 16.08 36.35
C LEU A 191 9.83 15.99 36.11
N LEU A 192 9.06 16.69 36.96
CA LEU A 192 7.59 16.71 37.00
C LEU A 192 6.94 15.36 37.37
N SER A 193 6.93 15.08 38.69
CA SER A 193 6.24 13.96 39.33
C SER A 193 4.70 14.10 39.35
N THR A 194 4.10 14.30 38.18
CA THR A 194 2.64 14.37 37.98
C THR A 194 2.14 13.48 36.84
N ALA A 195 2.99 12.56 36.35
CA ALA A 195 2.56 11.47 35.49
C ALA A 195 1.52 10.63 36.27
N ARG A 196 0.27 10.63 35.80
CA ARG A 196 -0.84 9.92 36.47
C ARG A 196 -0.62 8.41 36.34
N ASP A 197 -0.57 7.70 37.46
CA ASP A 197 -0.42 6.24 37.46
C ASP A 197 -1.60 5.53 36.79
N TYR A 198 -1.43 5.20 35.51
CA TYR A 198 -2.29 4.27 34.79
C TYR A 198 -1.42 3.16 34.19
N PRO A 199 -1.69 1.88 34.51
CA PRO A 199 -1.11 0.76 33.79
C PRO A 199 -1.76 0.70 32.40
N HIS A 200 -1.17 1.39 31.44
CA HIS A 200 -1.58 1.30 30.04
C HIS A 200 -1.34 -0.12 29.51
N ASN A 201 -2.28 -0.59 28.70
CA ASN A 201 -2.08 -1.81 27.92
C ASN A 201 -1.02 -1.54 26.84
N ASP A 202 -0.54 -2.60 26.17
CA ASP A 202 0.30 -2.32 25.02
C ASP A 202 -0.49 -1.61 23.90
N ILE A 203 0.17 -0.72 23.16
CA ILE A 203 -0.47 -0.03 22.03
C ILE A 203 -0.86 -1.01 20.93
N ILE A 204 -0.11 -2.10 20.74
CA ILE A 204 -0.41 -3.10 19.72
C ILE A 204 -1.57 -4.01 20.17
N GLU A 205 -1.62 -4.40 21.46
CA GLU A 205 -2.79 -5.07 22.06
C GLU A 205 -4.05 -4.21 21.96
N THR A 206 -3.92 -2.90 22.24
CA THR A 206 -4.99 -1.91 22.13
C THR A 206 -5.49 -1.83 20.69
N ILE A 207 -4.59 -1.69 19.71
CA ILE A 207 -4.93 -1.68 18.29
C ILE A 207 -5.62 -2.99 17.87
N SER A 208 -5.10 -4.16 18.27
CA SER A 208 -5.76 -5.45 18.02
C SER A 208 -7.19 -5.47 18.56
N SER A 209 -7.38 -5.05 19.82
CA SER A 209 -8.70 -4.97 20.44
C SER A 209 -9.68 -4.08 19.68
N LYS A 210 -9.23 -2.94 19.12
CA LYS A 210 -10.11 -2.07 18.32
C LYS A 210 -10.38 -2.61 16.92
N VAL A 211 -9.43 -3.32 16.30
CA VAL A 211 -9.70 -4.09 15.07
C VAL A 211 -10.77 -5.15 15.34
N ASP A 212 -10.63 -5.93 16.41
CA ASP A 212 -11.56 -7.00 16.78
C ASP A 212 -12.97 -6.49 17.15
N ILE A 213 -13.07 -5.28 17.72
CA ILE A 213 -14.37 -4.59 17.95
C ILE A 213 -15.00 -4.10 16.64
N LEU A 214 -14.22 -3.57 15.70
CA LEU A 214 -14.75 -2.93 14.49
C LEU A 214 -15.13 -3.91 13.39
N LEU A 215 -14.43 -5.04 13.23
CA LEU A 215 -14.74 -6.04 12.20
C LEU A 215 -16.22 -6.52 12.21
N PRO A 216 -16.82 -6.95 13.34
CA PRO A 216 -18.22 -7.34 13.36
C PRO A 216 -19.17 -6.16 13.11
N LEU A 217 -18.81 -4.94 13.53
CA LEU A 217 -19.60 -3.72 13.29
C LEU A 217 -19.61 -3.33 11.80
N ILE A 218 -18.51 -3.58 11.07
CA ILE A 218 -18.43 -3.39 9.62
C ILE A 218 -19.31 -4.40 8.88
N SER A 219 -19.31 -5.67 9.31
CA SER A 219 -20.22 -6.70 8.76
C SER A 219 -21.70 -6.38 9.04
N GLN A 220 -22.00 -5.71 10.17
CA GLN A 220 -23.33 -5.17 10.49
C GLN A 220 -23.63 -3.82 9.81
N SER A 221 -22.74 -3.31 8.96
CA SER A 221 -22.86 -2.01 8.25
C SER A 221 -23.08 -0.80 9.17
N VAL A 222 -22.53 -0.83 10.39
CA VAL A 222 -22.62 0.27 11.36
C VAL A 222 -21.85 1.49 10.82
N PRO A 223 -22.42 2.71 10.82
CA PRO A 223 -21.76 3.91 10.30
C PRO A 223 -20.49 4.25 11.07
N MET A 224 -19.54 4.92 10.42
CA MET A 224 -18.21 5.27 10.94
C MET A 224 -17.28 4.08 11.28
N SER A 225 -17.73 2.82 11.12
CA SER A 225 -16.91 1.64 11.46
C SER A 225 -15.78 1.37 10.46
N LYS A 226 -16.02 1.58 9.17
CA LYS A 226 -14.99 1.46 8.11
C LYS A 226 -13.98 2.60 8.21
N GLU A 227 -14.46 3.80 8.50
CA GLU A 227 -13.69 5.02 8.68
C GLU A 227 -12.78 4.91 9.91
N ALA A 228 -13.31 4.42 11.04
CA ALA A 228 -12.54 4.12 12.24
C ALA A 228 -11.44 3.08 12.00
N LEU A 229 -11.75 1.98 11.29
CA LEU A 229 -10.75 0.96 10.95
C LEU A 229 -9.68 1.52 10.00
N THR A 230 -10.08 2.32 9.01
CA THR A 230 -9.15 2.97 8.07
C THR A 230 -8.16 3.86 8.80
N ASP A 231 -8.61 4.66 9.77
CA ASP A 231 -7.71 5.55 10.53
C ASP A 231 -6.86 4.81 11.58
N ILE A 232 -7.33 3.69 12.16
CA ILE A 232 -6.46 2.76 12.90
C ILE A 232 -5.33 2.25 12.00
N LEU A 233 -5.65 1.85 10.77
CA LEU A 233 -4.66 1.31 9.83
C LEU A 233 -3.65 2.37 9.39
N LYS A 234 -4.07 3.63 9.19
CA LYS A 234 -3.13 4.75 8.95
C LYS A 234 -2.17 4.96 10.13
N PHE A 235 -2.69 5.02 11.35
CA PHE A 235 -1.86 5.14 12.56
C PHE A 235 -0.90 3.95 12.70
N SER A 236 -1.38 2.72 12.44
CA SER A 236 -0.57 1.49 12.45
C SER A 236 0.51 1.51 11.37
N PHE A 237 0.19 1.97 10.16
CA PHE A 237 1.13 2.10 9.05
C PHE A 237 2.26 3.08 9.36
N ASN A 238 1.96 4.26 9.95
CA ASN A 238 2.98 5.19 10.43
C ASN A 238 3.93 4.52 11.43
N LEU A 239 3.41 3.78 12.40
CA LEU A 239 4.23 3.04 13.38
C LEU A 239 5.11 1.97 12.70
N LEU A 240 4.54 1.18 11.79
CA LEU A 240 5.24 0.14 11.02
C LEU A 240 6.34 0.69 10.11
N CYS A 241 6.15 1.88 9.53
CA CYS A 241 7.13 2.49 8.61
C CYS A 241 8.18 3.36 9.30
N HIS A 242 7.87 3.97 10.45
CA HIS A 242 8.79 4.85 11.16
C HIS A 242 9.62 4.15 12.24
N TRP A 243 9.03 3.23 13.03
CA TRP A 243 9.76 2.56 14.11
C TRP A 243 11.04 1.83 13.65
N PRO A 244 11.07 1.10 12.52
CA PRO A 244 12.30 0.43 12.07
C PRO A 244 13.40 1.40 11.57
N LYS A 245 13.04 2.65 11.21
CA LYS A 245 14.02 3.69 10.89
C LYS A 245 14.71 4.20 12.16
N ILE A 246 13.95 4.43 13.24
CA ILE A 246 14.45 5.10 14.47
C ILE A 246 14.94 4.14 15.58
N SER A 247 14.59 2.85 15.54
CA SER A 247 14.95 1.92 16.62
C SER A 247 16.35 1.33 16.44
N ASN A 248 17.11 1.29 17.54
CA ASN A 248 18.43 0.64 17.60
C ASN A 248 18.32 -0.89 17.50
N ASP A 249 17.24 -1.45 18.05
CA ASP A 249 16.95 -2.89 18.09
C ASP A 249 16.32 -3.41 16.77
N ALA A 250 16.35 -2.63 15.69
CA ALA A 250 15.88 -3.06 14.37
C ALA A 250 17.03 -3.68 13.56
N GLU A 251 16.99 -5.01 13.43
CA GLU A 251 17.96 -5.82 12.70
C GLU A 251 17.97 -5.45 11.20
N SER A 252 19.16 -5.37 10.61
CA SER A 252 19.35 -5.40 9.16
C SER A 252 19.30 -6.85 8.66
N PRO A 253 18.98 -7.11 7.36
CA PRO A 253 18.98 -8.47 6.84
C PRO A 253 20.39 -9.04 6.89
N SER A 254 20.58 -10.16 7.60
CA SER A 254 21.87 -10.83 7.66
C SER A 254 22.18 -11.52 6.32
N GLU A 255 23.41 -11.37 5.84
CA GLU A 255 23.88 -12.04 4.62
C GLU A 255 24.03 -13.55 4.87
N SER A 256 22.95 -14.31 4.66
CA SER A 256 23.01 -15.77 4.74
C SER A 256 22.17 -16.44 3.65
N THR A 257 22.71 -16.53 2.43
CA THR A 257 23.03 -17.81 1.73
C THR A 257 23.41 -17.56 0.26
N SER A 258 24.70 -17.42 -0.05
CA SER A 258 25.28 -17.83 -1.35
C SER A 258 26.82 -17.91 -1.29
N SER A 259 27.35 -19.11 -1.06
CA SER A 259 28.79 -19.34 -0.99
C SER A 259 29.43 -19.43 -2.38
N GLY A 260 29.65 -18.28 -3.04
CA GLY A 260 30.29 -18.18 -4.36
C GLY A 260 31.60 -17.38 -4.33
N LYS A 261 32.75 -18.03 -4.60
CA LYS A 261 34.06 -17.34 -4.64
C LYS A 261 34.22 -16.47 -5.89
N GLY A 262 34.05 -15.15 -5.76
CA GLY A 262 34.44 -14.16 -6.76
C GLY A 262 35.25 -13.01 -6.13
N LYS A 263 36.48 -12.76 -6.60
CA LYS A 263 37.30 -11.62 -6.13
C LYS A 263 36.95 -10.36 -6.94
N GLY A 264 36.24 -9.40 -6.34
CA GLY A 264 35.99 -8.07 -6.90
C GLY A 264 36.22 -6.99 -5.84
N LYS A 265 36.99 -5.94 -6.17
CA LYS A 265 37.37 -4.87 -5.22
C LYS A 265 36.14 -4.10 -4.73
N GLU A 266 35.94 -4.05 -3.43
CA GLU A 266 35.12 -3.00 -2.80
C GLU A 266 35.71 -1.62 -3.09
N SER A 267 34.89 -0.67 -3.51
CA SER A 267 35.25 0.75 -3.56
C SER A 267 34.41 1.50 -2.54
N LYS A 268 35.03 2.02 -1.48
CA LYS A 268 34.37 2.93 -0.54
C LYS A 268 34.02 4.23 -1.25
N ASN A 269 32.76 4.37 -1.67
CA ASN A 269 32.18 5.67 -1.93
C ASN A 269 31.29 6.05 -0.75
N LYS A 270 31.34 7.32 -0.33
CA LYS A 270 30.49 7.79 0.79
C LYS A 270 29.11 8.11 0.23
N VAL A 271 28.27 7.07 0.13
CA VAL A 271 26.87 7.21 -0.28
C VAL A 271 26.18 8.21 0.65
N LEU A 272 25.28 9.02 0.08
CA LEU A 272 24.35 9.86 0.84
C LEU A 272 23.39 8.96 1.66
N GLU A 273 22.51 9.55 2.46
CA GLU A 273 21.46 8.79 3.15
C GLU A 273 20.40 8.31 2.14
N GLU A 274 20.73 7.27 1.38
CA GLU A 274 19.76 6.51 0.59
C GLU A 274 18.79 5.84 1.56
N GLU A 275 17.50 6.18 1.46
CA GLU A 275 16.46 5.60 2.30
C GLU A 275 16.38 4.10 2.07
N SER A 276 16.88 3.30 3.03
CA SER A 276 16.82 1.83 3.01
C SER A 276 15.41 1.35 2.63
N PRO A 277 15.24 0.62 1.50
CA PRO A 277 13.95 0.16 1.03
C PRO A 277 13.02 -0.43 2.10
N LEU A 278 11.72 -0.21 1.89
CA LEU A 278 10.70 -0.45 2.91
C LEU A 278 10.63 -1.94 3.31
N GLY A 279 11.07 -2.25 4.53
CA GLY A 279 11.09 -3.59 5.10
C GLY A 279 12.47 -4.26 5.18
N GLU A 280 13.56 -3.57 4.83
CA GLU A 280 14.92 -4.08 5.06
C GLU A 280 15.28 -4.13 6.55
N ARG A 281 14.92 -3.11 7.32
CA ARG A 281 15.06 -3.14 8.79
C ARG A 281 13.76 -3.57 9.44
N TRP A 282 13.83 -4.48 10.41
CA TRP A 282 12.66 -4.92 11.18
C TRP A 282 12.98 -5.03 12.68
N SER A 283 11.99 -4.76 13.52
CA SER A 283 12.07 -4.89 14.98
C SER A 283 10.98 -5.83 15.46
N SER A 284 11.37 -6.89 16.18
CA SER A 284 10.44 -7.90 16.74
C SER A 284 9.34 -7.30 17.63
N ARG A 285 9.57 -6.08 18.15
CA ARG A 285 8.56 -5.24 18.82
C ARG A 285 7.26 -5.09 18.02
N LEU A 286 7.33 -5.04 16.69
CA LEU A 286 6.20 -4.86 15.78
C LEU A 286 5.48 -6.17 15.41
N ASN A 287 5.99 -7.34 15.83
CA ASN A 287 5.45 -8.66 15.45
C ASN A 287 3.94 -8.80 15.77
N GLY A 288 3.48 -8.18 16.85
CA GLY A 288 2.07 -8.22 17.27
C GLY A 288 1.08 -7.59 16.28
N PHE A 289 1.51 -6.76 15.32
CA PHE A 289 0.62 -6.21 14.29
C PHE A 289 0.11 -7.25 13.30
N LEU A 290 0.87 -8.33 13.05
CA LEU A 290 0.54 -9.28 11.99
C LEU A 290 -0.78 -10.03 12.23
N ALA A 291 -1.03 -10.47 13.48
CA ALA A 291 -2.23 -11.21 13.84
C ALA A 291 -3.55 -10.45 13.56
N PRO A 292 -3.78 -9.21 14.06
CA PRO A 292 -4.98 -8.45 13.75
C PRO A 292 -5.06 -8.02 12.28
N LEU A 293 -3.93 -7.69 11.62
CA LEU A 293 -3.93 -7.34 10.20
C LEU A 293 -4.33 -8.53 9.31
N ARG A 294 -3.77 -9.72 9.56
CA ARG A 294 -4.16 -10.96 8.88
C ARG A 294 -5.63 -11.31 9.13
N ARG A 295 -6.11 -11.15 10.37
CA ARG A 295 -7.53 -11.35 10.72
C ARG A 295 -8.44 -10.39 9.95
N ALA A 296 -8.10 -9.11 9.89
CA ALA A 296 -8.86 -8.11 9.14
C ALA A 296 -8.86 -8.36 7.63
N PHE A 297 -7.71 -8.76 7.06
CA PHE A 297 -7.58 -9.11 5.64
C PHE A 297 -8.51 -10.27 5.22
N LEU A 298 -8.58 -11.29 6.07
CA LEU A 298 -9.42 -12.48 5.84
C LEU A 298 -10.91 -12.22 6.14
N ALA A 299 -11.23 -11.38 7.13
CA ALA A 299 -12.60 -11.17 7.62
C ALA A 299 -13.38 -10.04 6.92
N LEU A 300 -12.71 -9.03 6.34
CA LEU A 300 -13.43 -7.96 5.62
C LEU A 300 -14.02 -8.47 4.30
N PRO A 301 -15.29 -8.14 3.96
CA PRO A 301 -15.86 -8.42 2.65
C PRO A 301 -15.13 -7.62 1.56
N THR A 302 -15.16 -8.11 0.32
CA THR A 302 -14.79 -7.32 -0.86
C THR A 302 -15.74 -6.15 -1.04
N GLY A 303 -15.21 -4.99 -1.44
CA GLY A 303 -16.05 -3.84 -1.78
C GLY A 303 -16.85 -4.06 -3.07
N ALA A 304 -17.92 -3.29 -3.23
CA ALA A 304 -18.68 -3.14 -4.46
C ALA A 304 -19.09 -1.66 -4.57
N PRO A 305 -18.93 -1.00 -5.74
CA PRO A 305 -18.39 -1.53 -6.99
C PRO A 305 -16.88 -1.83 -6.93
N SER A 306 -16.08 -0.98 -6.27
CA SER A 306 -14.63 -1.12 -6.16
C SER A 306 -14.23 -2.23 -5.17
N PRO A 307 -13.54 -3.31 -5.61
CA PRO A 307 -13.11 -4.38 -4.70
C PRO A 307 -11.98 -3.97 -3.76
N LEU A 308 -11.16 -3.00 -4.17
CA LEU A 308 -10.01 -2.46 -3.44
C LEU A 308 -10.25 -1.02 -2.93
N ALA A 309 -11.37 -0.81 -2.25
CA ALA A 309 -11.60 0.42 -1.47
C ALA A 309 -10.90 0.35 -0.09
N ALA A 310 -10.82 1.49 0.62
CA ALA A 310 -10.51 1.48 2.04
C ALA A 310 -11.65 0.78 2.83
N PRO A 311 -11.37 -0.04 3.87
CA PRO A 311 -10.07 -0.18 4.54
C PRO A 311 -9.07 -1.15 3.89
N MET A 312 -9.47 -1.94 2.89
CA MET A 312 -8.67 -3.06 2.35
C MET A 312 -7.29 -2.62 1.84
N THR A 313 -7.21 -1.50 1.11
CA THR A 313 -5.93 -0.92 0.65
C THR A 313 -4.97 -0.64 1.80
N HIS A 314 -5.47 -0.14 2.93
CA HIS A 314 -4.65 0.21 4.08
C HIS A 314 -4.18 -1.04 4.84
N ILE A 315 -4.94 -2.15 4.78
CA ILE A 315 -4.48 -3.46 5.27
C ILE A 315 -3.33 -3.97 4.39
N LEU A 316 -3.46 -3.91 3.06
CA LEU A 316 -2.39 -4.30 2.13
C LEU A 316 -1.11 -3.50 2.38
N HIS A 317 -1.20 -2.18 2.48
CA HIS A 317 -0.05 -1.33 2.82
C HIS A 317 0.55 -1.65 4.20
N SER A 318 -0.27 -2.03 5.18
CA SER A 318 0.21 -2.41 6.53
C SER A 318 0.82 -3.81 6.59
N LEU A 319 0.37 -4.76 5.77
CA LEU A 319 0.93 -6.11 5.67
C LEU A 319 2.25 -6.13 4.89
N LEU A 320 2.39 -5.28 3.87
CA LEU A 320 3.53 -5.27 2.96
C LEU A 320 4.92 -5.08 3.63
N PRO A 321 5.13 -4.19 4.62
CA PRO A 321 6.42 -4.07 5.32
C PRO A 321 6.73 -5.26 6.25
N ILE A 322 5.73 -5.98 6.75
CA ILE A 322 5.93 -7.04 7.75
C ILE A 322 6.67 -8.24 7.11
N PRO A 323 7.86 -8.64 7.61
CA PRO A 323 8.63 -9.71 6.99
C PRO A 323 8.00 -11.09 7.19
N ILE A 324 8.44 -12.05 6.38
CA ILE A 324 8.17 -13.48 6.57
C ILE A 324 9.42 -14.08 7.24
N SER A 325 9.63 -13.72 8.51
CA SER A 325 10.72 -14.23 9.35
C SER A 325 10.33 -15.55 10.02
N PRO A 326 11.29 -16.35 10.54
CA PRO A 326 10.97 -17.58 11.27
C PRO A 326 10.03 -17.38 12.47
N GLU A 327 10.11 -16.23 13.14
CA GLU A 327 9.20 -15.85 14.24
C GLU A 327 7.75 -15.66 13.77
N LEU A 328 7.57 -15.04 12.60
CA LEU A 328 6.28 -14.64 12.06
C LEU A 328 5.65 -15.70 11.14
N TYR A 329 6.43 -16.70 10.70
CA TYR A 329 6.01 -17.70 9.72
C TYR A 329 4.74 -18.47 10.14
N THR A 330 4.65 -18.87 11.42
CA THR A 330 3.47 -19.54 11.98
C THR A 330 2.25 -18.63 12.12
N THR A 331 2.45 -17.30 12.17
CA THR A 331 1.36 -16.32 12.21
C THR A 331 0.88 -15.96 10.81
N TRP A 332 1.77 -15.94 9.80
CA TRP A 332 1.41 -15.86 8.38
C TRP A 332 0.65 -17.11 7.90
N PHE A 333 1.20 -18.29 8.21
CA PHE A 333 0.80 -19.59 7.66
C PHE A 333 0.49 -20.65 8.76
N PRO A 334 -0.44 -20.40 9.70
CA PRO A 334 -0.80 -21.38 10.73
C PRO A 334 -1.35 -22.69 10.17
N GLU A 335 -1.89 -22.68 8.94
CA GLU A 335 -2.33 -23.87 8.20
C GLU A 335 -1.16 -24.83 7.93
N ASN A 336 0.07 -24.32 7.79
CA ASN A 336 1.27 -25.11 7.54
C ASN A 336 1.94 -25.62 8.83
N SER A 337 1.45 -25.21 10.01
CA SER A 337 1.91 -25.71 11.31
C SER A 337 0.96 -26.77 11.88
N SER A 338 1.02 -27.98 11.31
CA SER A 338 0.42 -29.16 11.94
C SER A 338 1.14 -29.50 13.26
N PRO A 339 0.43 -30.02 14.28
CA PRO A 339 1.04 -30.40 15.54
C PRO A 339 1.96 -31.61 15.35
N LYS A 340 3.22 -31.50 15.77
CA LYS A 340 4.12 -32.66 15.87
C LYS A 340 3.62 -33.59 16.97
N ASP A 341 3.68 -34.90 16.72
CA ASP A 341 3.16 -35.93 17.63
C ASP A 341 3.67 -35.77 19.07
N SER A 342 2.73 -35.79 20.02
CA SER A 342 3.02 -35.93 21.45
C SER A 342 3.42 -37.38 21.79
N SER A 343 4.51 -37.84 21.17
CA SER A 343 5.14 -39.13 21.42
C SER A 343 5.90 -39.09 22.76
N SER A 344 5.26 -39.62 23.80
CA SER A 344 5.81 -39.67 25.15
C SER A 344 6.94 -40.70 25.26
N LYS A 345 8.13 -40.25 25.66
CA LYS A 345 9.15 -41.09 26.33
C LYS A 345 9.74 -40.34 27.51
N SER A 346 9.72 -40.99 28.66
CA SER A 346 10.37 -40.55 29.90
C SER A 346 11.81 -41.09 29.98
N ASP A 347 12.53 -40.64 31.01
CA ASP A 347 13.78 -41.22 31.54
C ASP A 347 15.07 -41.03 30.69
N SER A 348 16.23 -40.69 31.27
CA SER A 348 16.53 -40.29 32.66
C SER A 348 17.86 -39.49 32.80
N ARG A 349 18.17 -39.09 34.05
CA ARG A 349 19.33 -38.35 34.63
C ARG A 349 20.71 -38.82 34.06
N ASN A 350 21.85 -38.09 34.10
CA ASN A 350 22.37 -37.14 35.10
C ASN A 350 23.74 -36.48 34.67
N HIS A 351 24.18 -35.37 35.32
CA HIS A 351 25.54 -34.73 35.29
C HIS A 351 26.10 -34.24 33.92
N GLY A 352 27.09 -33.31 33.79
CA GLY A 352 27.92 -32.50 34.71
C GLY A 352 28.62 -31.30 33.98
N PRO A 353 29.41 -30.41 34.63
CA PRO A 353 29.63 -29.01 34.15
C PRO A 353 31.08 -28.57 33.74
N THR A 354 31.25 -27.26 33.44
CA THR A 354 32.47 -26.42 33.23
C THR A 354 33.02 -26.26 31.78
N SER A 355 33.85 -25.25 31.39
CA SER A 355 33.90 -23.78 31.67
C SER A 355 34.98 -23.06 30.80
N ARG A 356 34.91 -21.71 30.63
CA ARG A 356 36.00 -20.77 30.17
C ARG A 356 36.42 -20.86 28.67
N SER A 357 37.05 -19.85 28.01
CA SER A 357 37.09 -18.37 28.18
C SER A 357 37.76 -17.65 26.97
N SER A 358 37.58 -16.31 26.91
CA SER A 358 38.51 -15.25 26.38
C SER A 358 38.84 -15.04 24.88
N SER A 359 38.76 -13.76 24.47
CA SER A 359 39.18 -13.05 23.23
C SER A 359 40.73 -12.81 23.15
N PRO A 360 41.37 -11.93 22.30
CA PRO A 360 40.94 -10.87 21.34
C PRO A 360 41.50 -11.08 19.89
N GLY A 361 41.59 -10.15 18.90
CA GLY A 361 41.09 -8.77 18.66
C GLY A 361 42.11 -7.83 17.93
N SER A 362 41.73 -6.57 17.60
CA SER A 362 42.55 -5.44 17.02
C SER A 362 42.93 -5.49 15.52
N SER A 363 43.25 -4.39 14.77
CA SER A 363 42.87 -2.94 14.85
C SER A 363 43.38 -2.11 13.61
N SER A 364 42.77 -0.93 13.36
CA SER A 364 43.36 0.28 12.67
C SER A 364 43.62 0.24 11.13
N SER A 365 43.68 1.35 10.35
CA SER A 365 43.18 2.75 10.48
C SER A 365 43.39 3.63 9.20
N LYS A 366 42.53 4.66 8.99
CA LYS A 366 42.74 5.96 8.25
C LYS A 366 43.02 5.94 6.73
N ASP A 367 42.85 7.00 5.91
CA ASP A 367 42.11 8.31 5.86
C ASP A 367 42.04 8.71 4.33
N GLY A 368 41.37 9.72 3.74
CA GLY A 368 40.50 10.85 4.14
C GLY A 368 40.21 11.80 2.92
N LYS A 369 39.52 12.96 3.10
CA LYS A 369 39.18 14.06 2.12
C LYS A 369 38.13 13.76 1.01
N GLU A 370 36.98 14.48 0.94
CA GLU A 370 36.62 15.80 0.33
C GLU A 370 36.27 15.75 -1.19
N GLY A 371 35.13 16.24 -1.71
CA GLY A 371 33.91 16.81 -1.11
C GLY A 371 32.92 17.46 -2.12
N LYS A 372 31.82 18.08 -1.61
CA LYS A 372 30.73 18.88 -2.26
C LYS A 372 29.49 18.17 -2.85
N GLU A 373 28.35 18.88 -2.77
CA GLU A 373 26.97 18.35 -2.90
C GLU A 373 26.12 18.92 -4.05
N LYS A 374 24.96 18.29 -4.30
CA LYS A 374 23.72 18.98 -4.75
C LYS A 374 22.47 18.14 -4.41
N GLU A 375 21.42 18.78 -3.89
CA GLU A 375 20.24 18.12 -3.32
C GLU A 375 19.21 17.66 -4.37
N ARG A 376 18.44 16.61 -4.02
CA ARG A 376 17.19 16.18 -4.68
C ARG A 376 16.23 15.57 -3.64
N GLY A 377 14.96 16.00 -3.66
CA GLY A 377 13.94 15.49 -2.72
C GLY A 377 13.54 14.03 -2.97
N GLY A 378 13.34 13.28 -1.88
CA GLY A 378 13.20 11.83 -1.87
C GLY A 378 11.88 11.29 -2.43
N ALA A 379 11.69 9.98 -2.26
CA ALA A 379 10.44 9.29 -2.59
C ALA A 379 9.43 9.35 -1.43
N PHE A 380 9.91 9.46 -0.18
CA PHE A 380 9.07 9.45 1.02
C PHE A 380 8.05 10.60 1.08
N ASP A 381 8.45 11.83 0.79
CA ASP A 381 7.52 12.98 0.77
C ASP A 381 6.36 12.80 -0.21
N ARG A 382 6.62 12.11 -1.34
CA ARG A 382 5.62 11.79 -2.37
C ARG A 382 4.70 10.65 -1.95
N ALA A 383 5.13 9.73 -1.09
CA ALA A 383 4.23 8.76 -0.45
C ALA A 383 3.31 9.46 0.57
N MET A 384 3.85 10.38 1.37
CA MET A 384 3.08 11.14 2.36
C MET A 384 2.03 12.06 1.72
N SER A 385 2.34 12.73 0.60
CA SER A 385 1.37 13.61 -0.06
C SER A 385 0.12 12.89 -0.60
N MET A 386 0.18 11.56 -0.80
CA MET A 386 -0.91 10.77 -1.39
C MET A 386 -1.81 10.08 -0.35
N LEU A 387 -1.49 10.18 0.95
CA LEU A 387 -2.38 9.75 2.05
C LEU A 387 -3.51 10.75 2.37
N HIS A 388 -3.62 11.83 1.60
CA HIS A 388 -4.57 12.93 1.80
C HIS A 388 -5.60 13.09 0.66
N PRO A 389 -6.66 12.27 0.60
CA PRO A 389 -7.92 12.69 -0.04
C PRO A 389 -8.41 13.98 0.63
N ARG A 390 -8.97 14.93 -0.14
CA ARG A 390 -9.41 16.23 0.42
C ARG A 390 -10.58 16.06 1.38
N ILE A 391 -10.30 16.18 2.69
CA ILE A 391 -11.29 15.99 3.76
C ILE A 391 -12.32 17.14 3.77
N SER A 392 -13.44 16.95 3.06
CA SER A 392 -14.60 17.84 3.13
C SER A 392 -15.52 17.47 4.30
N LEU A 393 -15.31 18.08 5.46
CA LEU A 393 -16.19 17.94 6.63
C LEU A 393 -17.51 18.73 6.44
N SER A 394 -18.41 18.17 5.62
CA SER A 394 -19.71 18.77 5.30
C SER A 394 -20.86 17.74 5.28
N SER A 395 -21.17 17.14 6.42
CA SER A 395 -22.47 16.49 6.62
C SER A 395 -23.57 17.55 6.71
N ARG A 396 -24.63 17.40 5.90
CA ARG A 396 -25.82 18.25 5.95
C ARG A 396 -27.07 17.38 5.78
N PRO A 397 -28.02 17.37 6.74
CA PRO A 397 -29.23 16.57 6.62
C PRO A 397 -30.24 17.24 5.68
N SER A 398 -30.91 16.43 4.85
CA SER A 398 -32.01 16.86 3.98
C SER A 398 -33.33 16.19 4.41
N SER A 399 -34.33 17.00 4.72
CA SER A 399 -35.68 16.55 5.13
C SER A 399 -36.57 16.20 3.92
N PRO A 400 -37.64 15.40 4.10
CA PRO A 400 -38.36 14.78 2.97
C PRO A 400 -39.62 15.52 2.49
N GLY A 401 -40.01 15.24 1.24
CA GLY A 401 -41.35 15.42 0.67
C GLY A 401 -41.42 16.36 -0.55
N PRO A 402 -42.56 16.41 -1.28
CA PRO A 402 -43.68 15.45 -1.33
C PRO A 402 -43.69 14.64 -2.65
N SER A 403 -44.64 13.71 -2.80
CA SER A 403 -44.83 12.91 -4.02
C SER A 403 -45.74 13.57 -5.07
N PRO A 404 -45.54 13.25 -6.36
CA PRO A 404 -46.60 13.18 -7.36
C PRO A 404 -46.85 11.74 -7.84
N THR A 405 -48.04 11.50 -8.40
CA THR A 405 -48.54 10.17 -8.82
C THR A 405 -48.17 9.82 -10.26
N GLY A 406 -47.74 8.57 -10.50
CA GLY A 406 -47.59 7.97 -11.84
C GLY A 406 -47.73 6.44 -11.75
N SER A 407 -48.39 5.80 -12.72
CA SER A 407 -48.99 4.46 -12.52
C SER A 407 -48.41 3.34 -13.39
N GLY A 408 -47.62 2.46 -12.77
CA GLY A 408 -47.34 1.07 -13.20
C GLY A 408 -46.38 0.87 -14.38
N PRO A 409 -46.11 -0.39 -14.79
CA PRO A 409 -46.46 -1.66 -14.13
C PRO A 409 -45.28 -2.28 -13.33
N SER A 410 -45.50 -3.41 -12.67
CA SER A 410 -44.51 -4.05 -11.78
C SER A 410 -43.43 -4.84 -12.53
N ALA A 411 -42.16 -4.67 -12.13
CA ALA A 411 -41.06 -5.57 -12.44
C ALA A 411 -40.22 -5.79 -11.17
N ALA A 412 -40.14 -7.03 -10.69
CA ALA A 412 -39.54 -7.35 -9.39
C ALA A 412 -38.00 -7.45 -9.46
N ALA A 413 -37.31 -6.32 -9.29
CA ALA A 413 -35.87 -6.28 -9.13
C ALA A 413 -35.44 -6.79 -7.73
N GLY A 414 -35.41 -8.12 -7.56
CA GLY A 414 -34.85 -8.75 -6.37
C GLY A 414 -33.35 -8.47 -6.26
N GLY A 415 -32.92 -7.78 -5.20
CA GLY A 415 -31.50 -7.48 -4.95
C GLY A 415 -30.71 -8.75 -4.66
N SER A 416 -30.13 -9.37 -5.69
CA SER A 416 -29.25 -10.52 -5.52
C SER A 416 -27.91 -10.08 -4.95
N SER A 417 -27.75 -10.27 -3.64
CA SER A 417 -26.44 -10.34 -3.01
C SER A 417 -25.75 -11.61 -3.52
N VAL A 418 -25.01 -11.50 -4.63
CA VAL A 418 -24.30 -12.63 -5.25
C VAL A 418 -23.37 -13.26 -4.20
N PRO A 419 -23.61 -14.52 -3.78
CA PRO A 419 -22.62 -15.26 -3.03
C PRO A 419 -21.49 -15.57 -4.01
N VAL A 420 -20.27 -15.13 -3.70
CA VAL A 420 -19.10 -15.53 -4.48
C VAL A 420 -19.02 -17.05 -4.45
N LEU A 421 -19.24 -17.68 -5.61
CA LEU A 421 -19.03 -19.11 -5.77
C LEU A 421 -17.55 -19.39 -5.45
N PRO A 422 -17.22 -20.31 -4.53
CA PRO A 422 -15.83 -20.65 -4.28
C PRO A 422 -15.23 -21.21 -5.57
N MET A 423 -14.04 -20.72 -5.95
CA MET A 423 -13.32 -21.28 -7.09
C MET A 423 -13.14 -22.79 -6.91
N VAL A 424 -13.29 -23.53 -8.02
CA VAL A 424 -13.36 -24.99 -8.02
C VAL A 424 -12.09 -25.59 -7.40
N GLY A 425 -12.25 -26.24 -6.25
CA GLY A 425 -11.26 -27.18 -5.71
C GLY A 425 -9.94 -26.56 -5.24
N ALA A 426 -9.96 -25.54 -4.38
CA ALA A 426 -8.76 -25.17 -3.62
C ALA A 426 -8.22 -26.40 -2.84
N PRO A 427 -6.97 -26.86 -3.09
CA PRO A 427 -6.48 -28.10 -2.50
C PRO A 427 -6.26 -27.94 -0.98
N LEU A 428 -6.57 -29.00 -0.23
CA LEU A 428 -6.37 -29.05 1.22
C LEU A 428 -4.87 -28.81 1.54
N GLY A 429 -4.60 -27.71 2.25
CA GLY A 429 -3.23 -27.24 2.53
C GLY A 429 -2.88 -25.88 1.92
N THR A 430 -3.75 -25.28 1.09
CA THR A 430 -3.53 -23.90 0.60
C THR A 430 -3.69 -22.89 1.74
N PRO A 431 -2.68 -22.03 2.05
CA PRO A 431 -2.81 -21.05 3.13
C PRO A 431 -3.83 -19.95 2.80
N ALA A 432 -4.75 -19.67 3.73
CA ALA A 432 -5.92 -18.81 3.47
C ALA A 432 -5.56 -17.38 3.02
N VAL A 433 -4.40 -16.87 3.44
CA VAL A 433 -3.90 -15.54 3.05
C VAL A 433 -3.57 -15.48 1.56
N LEU A 434 -3.03 -16.55 0.97
CA LEU A 434 -2.76 -16.62 -0.46
C LEU A 434 -4.06 -16.66 -1.25
N THR A 435 -4.98 -17.57 -0.88
CA THR A 435 -6.29 -17.70 -1.54
C THR A 435 -7.01 -16.36 -1.55
N ARG A 436 -7.11 -15.70 -0.37
CA ARG A 436 -7.77 -14.40 -0.24
C ARG A 436 -7.14 -13.32 -1.11
N ALA A 437 -5.81 -13.32 -1.24
CA ALA A 437 -5.11 -12.36 -2.09
C ALA A 437 -5.29 -12.65 -3.59
N ALA A 438 -5.26 -13.92 -4.01
CA ALA A 438 -5.49 -14.34 -5.38
C ALA A 438 -6.94 -14.08 -5.84
N ASP A 439 -7.93 -14.39 -4.99
CA ASP A 439 -9.34 -14.07 -5.22
C ASP A 439 -9.53 -12.55 -5.41
N LEU A 440 -8.96 -11.76 -4.49
CA LEU A 440 -9.03 -10.31 -4.52
C LEU A 440 -8.33 -9.73 -5.76
N LEU A 441 -7.23 -10.35 -6.23
CA LEU A 441 -6.55 -9.94 -7.45
C LEU A 441 -7.42 -10.22 -8.68
N ASN A 442 -8.01 -11.42 -8.79
CA ASN A 442 -8.88 -11.78 -9.90
C ASN A 442 -10.11 -10.86 -10.00
N VAL A 443 -10.81 -10.61 -8.87
CA VAL A 443 -11.96 -9.69 -8.85
C VAL A 443 -11.56 -8.25 -9.19
N SER A 444 -10.39 -7.79 -8.74
CA SER A 444 -9.88 -6.44 -9.08
C SER A 444 -9.49 -6.33 -10.55
N PHE A 445 -8.87 -7.37 -11.10
CA PHE A 445 -8.54 -7.47 -12.51
C PHE A 445 -9.80 -7.58 -13.38
N GLU A 446 -10.83 -8.30 -12.96
CA GLU A 446 -12.12 -8.35 -13.68
C GLU A 446 -12.86 -7.00 -13.65
N TYR A 447 -12.80 -6.28 -12.53
CA TYR A 447 -13.43 -4.97 -12.38
C TYR A 447 -12.74 -3.88 -13.22
N TYR A 448 -11.41 -3.77 -13.15
CA TYR A 448 -10.65 -2.73 -13.86
C TYR A 448 -10.32 -3.12 -15.32
N LEU A 449 -10.11 -4.41 -15.61
CA LEU A 449 -9.69 -4.95 -16.92
C LEU A 449 -10.63 -6.09 -17.39
N PRO A 450 -11.94 -5.81 -17.60
CA PRO A 450 -12.91 -6.83 -17.97
C PRO A 450 -12.58 -7.44 -19.35
N GLY A 451 -12.73 -8.75 -19.46
CA GLY A 451 -12.40 -9.51 -20.67
C GLY A 451 -10.97 -9.24 -21.18
N THR A 452 -10.87 -8.82 -22.44
CA THR A 452 -9.63 -8.68 -23.21
C THR A 452 -9.16 -7.24 -23.44
N ILE A 453 -9.76 -6.26 -22.74
CA ILE A 453 -9.43 -4.83 -22.89
C ILE A 453 -7.94 -4.57 -22.58
N ASP A 454 -7.33 -3.67 -23.37
CA ASP A 454 -5.98 -3.16 -23.16
C ASP A 454 -5.92 -2.27 -21.89
N PRO A 455 -4.99 -2.50 -20.95
CA PRO A 455 -4.81 -1.64 -19.77
C PRO A 455 -4.60 -0.15 -20.07
N ASP A 456 -4.12 0.20 -21.27
CA ASP A 456 -3.94 1.58 -21.71
C ASP A 456 -5.20 2.19 -22.38
N ASP A 457 -6.31 1.44 -22.49
CA ASP A 457 -7.54 1.93 -23.11
C ASP A 457 -8.20 3.10 -22.35
N LYS A 458 -8.96 3.92 -23.10
CA LYS A 458 -9.66 5.09 -22.57
C LYS A 458 -10.75 4.71 -21.56
N THR A 459 -11.41 3.56 -21.70
CA THR A 459 -12.46 3.10 -20.78
C THR A 459 -11.90 2.69 -19.42
N VAL A 460 -10.69 2.11 -19.38
CA VAL A 460 -9.97 1.80 -18.13
C VAL A 460 -9.64 3.11 -17.40
N LYS A 461 -9.08 4.08 -18.14
CA LYS A 461 -8.72 5.41 -17.61
C LYS A 461 -9.93 6.22 -17.16
N GLN A 462 -11.09 6.06 -17.80
CA GLN A 462 -12.35 6.65 -17.35
C GLN A 462 -12.80 6.09 -16.00
N ARG A 463 -12.85 4.75 -15.82
CA ARG A 463 -13.18 4.14 -14.52
C ARG A 463 -12.28 4.62 -13.39
N CYS A 464 -10.98 4.74 -13.68
CA CYS A 464 -9.99 5.26 -12.73
C CYS A 464 -10.29 6.72 -12.31
N LEU A 465 -10.68 7.57 -13.26
CA LEU A 465 -11.08 8.96 -12.99
C LEU A 465 -12.43 9.06 -12.25
N ASP A 466 -13.39 8.18 -12.57
CA ASP A 466 -14.71 8.15 -11.93
C ASP A 466 -14.63 7.73 -10.44
N GLU A 467 -13.63 6.93 -10.06
CA GLU A 467 -13.37 6.51 -8.66
C GLU A 467 -12.30 7.34 -7.92
N ASP A 468 -11.63 8.30 -8.56
CA ASP A 468 -10.45 9.04 -8.03
C ASP A 468 -9.30 8.08 -7.63
N VAL A 469 -9.01 7.10 -8.51
CA VAL A 469 -8.10 5.95 -8.28
C VAL A 469 -7.00 5.86 -9.34
N GLU A 470 -5.76 5.59 -8.90
CA GLU A 470 -4.66 5.18 -9.78
C GLU A 470 -4.37 3.68 -9.65
N LEU A 471 -4.37 2.94 -10.77
CA LEU A 471 -4.07 1.49 -10.79
C LEU A 471 -2.67 1.16 -10.23
N ASP A 472 -1.69 2.02 -10.50
CA ASP A 472 -0.31 1.93 -9.98
C ASP A 472 -0.21 2.03 -8.46
N HIS A 473 -1.26 2.51 -7.78
CA HIS A 473 -1.37 2.57 -6.32
C HIS A 473 -2.28 1.49 -5.74
N VAL A 474 -3.33 1.10 -6.46
CA VAL A 474 -4.31 0.13 -5.97
C VAL A 474 -3.90 -1.33 -6.21
N LEU A 475 -3.38 -1.67 -7.40
CA LEU A 475 -3.03 -3.04 -7.74
C LEU A 475 -1.62 -3.45 -7.28
N SER A 476 -0.63 -2.55 -7.38
CA SER A 476 0.77 -2.85 -7.03
C SER A 476 0.95 -3.43 -5.62
N PRO A 477 0.34 -2.89 -4.54
CA PRO A 477 0.50 -3.45 -3.19
C PRO A 477 -0.05 -4.88 -3.05
N LEU A 478 -1.11 -5.22 -3.79
CA LEU A 478 -1.68 -6.57 -3.80
C LEU A 478 -0.78 -7.56 -4.55
N VAL A 479 -0.31 -7.17 -5.74
CA VAL A 479 0.62 -7.98 -6.54
C VAL A 479 1.92 -8.21 -5.78
N LEU A 480 2.47 -7.17 -5.14
CA LEU A 480 3.68 -7.28 -4.32
C LEU A 480 3.48 -8.13 -3.05
N LEU A 481 2.30 -8.09 -2.42
CA LEU A 481 1.98 -8.98 -1.29
C LEU A 481 1.94 -10.45 -1.75
N ILE A 482 1.27 -10.75 -2.86
CA ILE A 482 1.23 -12.11 -3.44
C ILE A 482 2.64 -12.58 -3.80
N THR A 483 3.41 -11.71 -4.47
CA THR A 483 4.82 -11.93 -4.81
C THR A 483 5.66 -12.27 -3.58
N LYS A 484 5.46 -11.54 -2.47
CA LYS A 484 6.12 -11.82 -1.18
C LYS A 484 5.75 -13.21 -0.64
N LEU A 485 4.47 -13.57 -0.64
CA LEU A 485 4.00 -14.88 -0.18
C LEU A 485 4.63 -16.03 -0.99
N VAL A 486 4.66 -15.95 -2.32
CA VAL A 486 5.26 -17.01 -3.17
C VAL A 486 6.79 -16.98 -3.21
N LYS A 487 7.43 -15.86 -2.88
CA LYS A 487 8.90 -15.77 -2.71
C LYS A 487 9.36 -16.59 -1.50
N TYR A 488 8.71 -16.40 -0.35
CA TYR A 488 9.14 -16.98 0.94
C TYR A 488 8.42 -18.28 1.35
N ASN A 489 7.37 -18.72 0.64
CA ASN A 489 6.69 -19.99 0.89
C ASN A 489 6.55 -20.81 -0.41
N THR A 490 7.27 -21.94 -0.48
CA THR A 490 7.32 -22.83 -1.66
C THR A 490 5.96 -23.44 -1.98
N GLU A 491 5.14 -23.76 -0.98
CA GLU A 491 3.81 -24.32 -1.23
C GLU A 491 2.86 -23.25 -1.78
N CYS A 492 2.98 -22.00 -1.32
CA CYS A 492 2.28 -20.88 -1.96
C CYS A 492 2.70 -20.72 -3.43
N ARG A 493 4.00 -20.86 -3.74
CA ARG A 493 4.51 -20.79 -5.12
C ARG A 493 3.94 -21.90 -6.00
N LYS A 494 3.95 -23.15 -5.53
CA LYS A 494 3.39 -24.31 -6.25
C LYS A 494 1.90 -24.10 -6.56
N VAL A 495 1.09 -23.75 -5.55
CA VAL A 495 -0.36 -23.57 -5.74
C VAL A 495 -0.66 -22.45 -6.72
N LEU A 496 -0.03 -21.27 -6.58
CA LEU A 496 -0.29 -20.17 -7.50
C LEU A 496 0.26 -20.43 -8.91
N ARG A 497 1.36 -21.18 -9.04
CA ARG A 497 1.89 -21.61 -10.34
C ARG A 497 0.95 -22.58 -11.04
N GLU A 498 0.39 -23.56 -10.34
CA GLU A 498 -0.61 -24.47 -10.93
C GLU A 498 -1.91 -23.73 -11.30
N GLN A 499 -2.28 -22.69 -10.56
CA GLN A 499 -3.46 -21.85 -10.86
C GLN A 499 -3.27 -20.90 -12.06
N LEU A 500 -2.06 -20.37 -12.29
CA LEU A 500 -1.79 -19.37 -13.33
C LEU A 500 -1.07 -19.93 -14.57
N LEU A 501 -0.24 -20.97 -14.40
CA LEU A 501 0.60 -21.59 -15.42
C LEU A 501 0.53 -23.14 -15.33
N PRO A 502 -0.67 -23.75 -15.43
CA PRO A 502 -0.82 -25.21 -15.36
C PRO A 502 -0.09 -25.91 -16.51
N ALA A 503 0.34 -27.15 -16.30
CA ALA A 503 0.97 -27.97 -17.35
C ALA A 503 0.05 -28.19 -18.56
N SER A 504 -1.27 -28.21 -18.34
CA SER A 504 -2.35 -28.35 -19.32
C SER A 504 -2.82 -27.02 -19.94
N LEU A 505 -2.09 -25.91 -19.75
CA LEU A 505 -2.43 -24.61 -20.33
C LEU A 505 -2.60 -24.68 -21.85
N ASP A 506 -3.79 -24.31 -22.32
CA ASP A 506 -4.10 -24.15 -23.74
C ASP A 506 -3.25 -23.03 -24.37
N ARG A 507 -2.49 -23.43 -25.40
CA ARG A 507 -1.54 -22.64 -26.18
C ARG A 507 -1.91 -22.60 -27.68
N THR A 508 -3.16 -22.94 -28.04
CA THR A 508 -3.67 -22.85 -29.42
C THR A 508 -3.88 -21.40 -29.88
N THR A 509 -4.11 -20.49 -28.92
CA THR A 509 -4.31 -19.04 -29.09
C THR A 509 -3.23 -18.25 -28.34
N PRO A 510 -2.97 -16.98 -28.70
CA PRO A 510 -1.98 -16.16 -28.00
C PRO A 510 -2.38 -15.94 -26.54
N LEU A 511 -1.45 -16.12 -25.60
CA LEU A 511 -1.76 -16.16 -24.16
C LEU A 511 -2.30 -14.81 -23.62
N GLU A 512 -1.87 -13.70 -24.20
CA GLU A 512 -2.34 -12.35 -23.91
C GLU A 512 -3.80 -12.10 -24.34
N SER A 513 -4.31 -12.88 -25.31
CA SER A 513 -5.71 -12.80 -25.78
C SER A 513 -6.71 -13.44 -24.81
N ARG A 514 -6.23 -14.12 -23.77
CA ARG A 514 -7.08 -14.79 -22.77
C ARG A 514 -7.81 -13.76 -21.88
N PRO A 515 -9.08 -13.99 -21.53
CA PRO A 515 -9.85 -13.12 -20.63
C PRO A 515 -9.60 -13.39 -19.14
N ASP A 516 -8.69 -14.29 -18.80
CA ASP A 516 -8.37 -14.73 -17.44
C ASP A 516 -7.26 -13.89 -16.77
N THR A 517 -6.93 -14.23 -15.52
CA THR A 517 -5.85 -13.57 -14.75
C THR A 517 -4.50 -13.62 -15.47
N LEU A 518 -4.18 -14.72 -16.19
CA LEU A 518 -2.94 -14.83 -16.95
C LEU A 518 -2.91 -13.86 -18.13
N GLY A 519 -3.95 -13.86 -18.98
CA GLY A 519 -4.00 -12.95 -20.14
C GLY A 519 -4.01 -11.48 -19.73
N ARG A 520 -4.65 -11.14 -18.60
CA ARG A 520 -4.59 -9.80 -18.00
C ARG A 520 -3.19 -9.45 -17.47
N CYS A 521 -2.48 -10.39 -16.83
CA CYS A 521 -1.08 -10.20 -16.43
C CYS A 521 -0.17 -9.91 -17.64
N LEU A 522 -0.32 -10.68 -18.73
CA LEU A 522 0.51 -10.51 -19.93
C LEU A 522 0.26 -9.16 -20.63
N ARG A 523 -1.01 -8.73 -20.72
CA ARG A 523 -1.37 -7.37 -21.16
C ARG A 523 -0.83 -6.27 -20.24
N LEU A 524 -0.73 -6.51 -18.94
CA LEU A 524 -0.08 -5.57 -18.00
C LEU A 524 1.44 -5.53 -18.17
N MET A 525 2.10 -6.61 -18.58
CA MET A 525 3.55 -6.59 -18.90
C MET A 525 3.86 -5.73 -20.14
N SER A 526 2.98 -5.71 -21.15
CA SER A 526 3.18 -4.92 -22.37
C SER A 526 2.81 -3.43 -22.24
N CYS A 527 2.00 -3.05 -21.24
CA CYS A 527 1.46 -1.68 -21.11
C CYS A 527 2.53 -0.57 -20.95
N VAL A 528 2.09 0.68 -21.17
CA VAL A 528 2.89 1.90 -21.11
C VAL A 528 2.40 2.84 -19.98
N GLY A 529 1.10 2.88 -19.69
CA GLY A 529 0.52 3.78 -18.70
C GLY A 529 0.77 3.41 -17.22
N HIS A 530 1.00 2.14 -16.91
CA HIS A 530 0.98 1.62 -15.53
C HIS A 530 2.26 0.84 -15.19
N GLN A 531 3.38 1.58 -15.10
CA GLN A 531 4.71 1.00 -14.93
C GLN A 531 4.87 0.24 -13.61
N ARG A 532 4.29 0.69 -12.49
CA ARG A 532 4.46 0.00 -11.20
C ARG A 532 3.71 -1.32 -11.17
N VAL A 533 2.50 -1.40 -11.74
CA VAL A 533 1.78 -2.68 -11.87
C VAL A 533 2.53 -3.60 -12.82
N LYS A 534 2.98 -3.09 -13.98
CA LYS A 534 3.78 -3.82 -14.96
C LYS A 534 5.02 -4.49 -14.35
N ASP A 535 5.86 -3.72 -13.65
CA ASP A 535 7.07 -4.24 -13.01
C ASP A 535 6.72 -5.24 -11.88
N SER A 536 5.66 -4.98 -11.10
CA SER A 536 5.19 -5.88 -10.03
C SER A 536 4.67 -7.21 -10.58
N VAL A 537 3.93 -7.19 -11.69
CA VAL A 537 3.39 -8.39 -12.37
C VAL A 537 4.51 -9.20 -13.02
N GLY A 538 5.51 -8.53 -13.62
CA GLY A 538 6.71 -9.19 -14.11
C GLY A 538 7.50 -9.89 -13.00
N GLU A 539 7.69 -9.24 -11.84
CA GLU A 539 8.34 -9.86 -10.66
C GLU A 539 7.55 -11.08 -10.16
N LEU A 540 6.21 -11.00 -10.12
CA LEU A 540 5.35 -12.12 -9.74
C LEU A 540 5.56 -13.33 -10.66
N LEU A 541 5.46 -13.15 -11.99
CA LEU A 541 5.60 -14.25 -12.94
C LEU A 541 7.03 -14.80 -12.97
N PHE A 542 8.05 -13.95 -12.82
CA PHE A 542 9.45 -14.39 -12.73
C PHE A 542 9.72 -15.23 -11.47
N ILE A 543 9.17 -14.86 -10.31
CA ILE A 543 9.31 -15.63 -9.07
C ILE A 543 8.50 -16.94 -9.11
N LEU A 544 7.34 -16.95 -9.78
CA LEU A 544 6.60 -18.20 -10.06
C LEU A 544 7.39 -19.14 -10.99
N CYS A 545 8.21 -18.59 -11.88
CA CYS A 545 9.18 -19.31 -12.72
C CYS A 545 10.54 -19.53 -12.01
N ASP A 546 10.53 -19.60 -10.68
CA ASP A 546 11.69 -19.87 -9.81
C ASP A 546 12.87 -18.91 -9.96
N SER A 547 12.62 -17.70 -10.48
CA SER A 547 13.64 -16.69 -10.83
C SER A 547 14.58 -17.07 -11.97
N ASP A 548 14.13 -17.93 -12.89
CA ASP A 548 14.84 -18.26 -14.13
C ASP A 548 14.16 -17.63 -15.36
N ALA A 549 14.96 -16.87 -16.13
CA ALA A 549 14.51 -16.24 -17.37
C ALA A 549 14.15 -17.27 -18.46
N GLN A 550 14.86 -18.39 -18.55
CA GLN A 550 14.58 -19.45 -19.52
C GLN A 550 13.23 -20.12 -19.22
N VAL A 551 13.00 -20.47 -17.95
CA VAL A 551 11.71 -21.02 -17.49
C VAL A 551 10.56 -20.03 -17.76
N LEU A 552 10.77 -18.73 -17.51
CA LEU A 552 9.77 -17.71 -17.84
C LEU A 552 9.46 -17.69 -19.35
N THR A 553 10.48 -17.57 -20.21
CA THR A 553 10.28 -17.54 -21.67
C THR A 553 9.62 -18.82 -22.22
N ALA A 554 9.91 -19.98 -21.64
CA ALA A 554 9.30 -21.25 -22.01
C ALA A 554 7.82 -21.38 -21.59
N GLN A 555 7.37 -20.61 -20.58
CA GLN A 555 5.98 -20.65 -20.13
C GLN A 555 5.09 -19.57 -20.78
N ILE A 556 5.59 -18.35 -20.99
CA ILE A 556 4.79 -17.23 -21.50
C ILE A 556 5.19 -16.74 -22.92
N GLY A 557 6.21 -17.34 -23.52
CA GLY A 557 6.80 -16.91 -24.78
C GLY A 557 7.82 -15.78 -24.62
N TYR A 558 8.91 -15.81 -25.39
CA TYR A 558 9.94 -14.77 -25.36
C TYR A 558 9.38 -13.37 -25.66
N GLY A 559 8.43 -13.24 -26.58
CA GLY A 559 7.83 -11.94 -26.94
C GLY A 559 7.18 -11.21 -25.75
N ASN A 560 6.43 -11.93 -24.92
CA ASN A 560 5.81 -11.39 -23.71
C ASN A 560 6.83 -11.11 -22.59
N ALA A 561 7.86 -11.95 -22.46
CA ALA A 561 8.89 -11.80 -21.44
C ALA A 561 9.94 -10.70 -21.75
N ALA A 562 10.23 -10.45 -23.04
CA ALA A 562 11.41 -9.69 -23.48
C ALA A 562 11.49 -8.27 -22.90
N GLY A 563 10.38 -7.51 -22.89
CA GLY A 563 10.37 -6.15 -22.35
C GLY A 563 10.70 -6.08 -20.85
N TYR A 564 10.26 -7.09 -20.09
CA TYR A 564 10.56 -7.20 -18.67
C TYR A 564 12.00 -7.69 -18.41
N LEU A 565 12.45 -8.70 -19.16
CA LEU A 565 13.84 -9.20 -19.08
C LEU A 565 14.87 -8.13 -19.49
N PHE A 566 14.53 -7.27 -20.45
CA PHE A 566 15.32 -6.09 -20.81
C PHE A 566 15.43 -5.11 -19.63
N ASN A 567 14.31 -4.70 -19.02
CA ASN A 567 14.29 -3.82 -17.85
C ASN A 567 15.09 -4.40 -16.67
N ARG A 568 15.08 -5.73 -16.49
CA ARG A 568 15.84 -6.43 -15.44
C ARG A 568 17.33 -6.64 -15.78
N GLY A 569 17.77 -6.32 -16.99
CA GLY A 569 19.14 -6.56 -17.46
C GLY A 569 19.48 -8.04 -17.70
N LEU A 570 18.47 -8.91 -17.84
CA LEU A 570 18.60 -10.36 -18.05
C LEU A 570 18.26 -10.78 -19.49
N LEU A 571 18.49 -9.89 -20.47
CA LEU A 571 18.21 -10.17 -21.88
C LEU A 571 19.23 -11.15 -22.47
N ALA A 572 18.97 -12.44 -22.31
CA ALA A 572 19.55 -13.47 -23.16
C ALA A 572 18.97 -13.35 -24.60
N PRO A 573 19.70 -13.79 -25.64
CA PRO A 573 19.10 -14.02 -26.95
C PRO A 573 17.89 -14.97 -26.84
N PRO A 574 16.89 -14.88 -27.73
CA PRO A 574 15.86 -15.91 -27.81
C PRO A 574 16.54 -17.27 -28.06
N PRO A 575 16.10 -18.36 -27.41
CA PRO A 575 16.64 -19.68 -27.70
C PRO A 575 16.41 -19.99 -29.18
N ALA A 576 17.45 -20.52 -29.84
CA ALA A 576 17.38 -20.84 -31.26
C ALA A 576 16.20 -21.80 -31.51
N ALA A 577 15.42 -21.54 -32.55
CA ALA A 577 14.41 -22.49 -33.01
C ALA A 577 15.14 -23.80 -33.33
N SER A 578 14.81 -24.86 -32.59
CA SER A 578 15.51 -26.13 -32.70
C SER A 578 15.03 -26.88 -33.93
N ASP A 579 15.77 -26.74 -35.04
CA ASP A 579 15.70 -27.70 -36.15
C ASP A 579 15.78 -29.11 -35.58
N SER A 580 14.81 -29.96 -35.92
CA SER A 580 14.40 -31.12 -35.12
C SER A 580 15.29 -32.36 -35.34
N SER A 581 16.60 -32.22 -35.07
CA SER A 581 17.60 -33.28 -35.25
C SER A 581 18.55 -33.45 -34.05
N GLY A 582 18.02 -34.03 -32.96
CA GLY A 582 18.75 -34.95 -32.09
C GLY A 582 19.73 -34.39 -31.05
N ALA A 583 19.25 -34.21 -29.81
CA ALA A 583 19.96 -34.61 -28.57
C ALA A 583 19.00 -34.55 -27.38
N ALA A 584 18.72 -35.68 -26.73
CA ALA A 584 17.94 -35.72 -25.49
C ALA A 584 18.87 -35.97 -24.30
N ASP A 585 19.21 -34.91 -23.55
CA ASP A 585 19.66 -35.02 -22.16
C ASP A 585 19.74 -33.64 -21.46
N SER A 586 18.59 -33.16 -20.94
CA SER A 586 18.49 -32.19 -19.84
C SER A 586 17.04 -32.04 -19.37
N ALA A 587 16.82 -31.89 -18.06
CA ALA A 587 15.50 -31.99 -17.42
C ALA A 587 14.62 -30.71 -17.52
N SER A 588 14.62 -30.04 -18.67
CA SER A 588 13.75 -28.90 -18.98
C SER A 588 12.70 -29.32 -20.03
N SER A 589 11.55 -29.80 -19.57
CA SER A 589 10.50 -30.36 -20.43
C SER A 589 9.72 -29.29 -21.21
N LEU A 590 10.33 -28.75 -22.26
CA LEU A 590 9.60 -28.14 -23.38
C LEU A 590 8.70 -29.24 -23.98
N GLN A 591 7.39 -28.99 -24.08
CA GLN A 591 6.52 -29.91 -24.82
C GLN A 591 6.83 -29.79 -26.33
N PRO A 592 6.97 -30.91 -27.07
CA PRO A 592 7.24 -30.86 -28.50
C PRO A 592 6.19 -30.04 -29.25
N GLY A 593 6.64 -29.09 -30.08
CA GLY A 593 5.77 -28.25 -30.89
C GLY A 593 5.32 -26.92 -30.26
N ILE A 594 5.87 -26.48 -29.12
CA ILE A 594 5.69 -25.10 -28.64
C ILE A 594 6.76 -24.18 -29.25
N ASN A 595 6.33 -23.11 -29.92
CA ASN A 595 7.22 -22.08 -30.47
C ASN A 595 7.77 -21.19 -29.33
N PRO A 596 9.09 -21.08 -29.12
CA PRO A 596 9.66 -20.37 -27.98
C PRO A 596 9.49 -18.84 -28.04
N ILE A 597 9.21 -18.28 -29.22
CA ILE A 597 9.02 -16.83 -29.39
C ILE A 597 7.62 -16.42 -28.93
N THR A 598 6.59 -17.16 -29.32
CA THR A 598 5.17 -16.83 -29.05
C THR A 598 4.57 -17.58 -27.87
N GLY A 599 5.18 -18.68 -27.42
CA GLY A 599 4.60 -19.57 -26.41
C GLY A 599 3.39 -20.39 -26.90
N MET A 600 3.05 -20.31 -28.19
CA MET A 600 1.94 -21.02 -28.81
C MET A 600 2.37 -22.39 -29.35
N VAL A 601 1.43 -23.30 -29.53
CA VAL A 601 1.64 -24.50 -30.35
C VAL A 601 1.83 -24.09 -31.81
N GLU A 602 2.85 -24.63 -32.45
CA GLU A 602 3.12 -24.45 -33.88
C GLU A 602 2.02 -25.16 -34.68
N GLN A 603 1.02 -24.38 -35.12
CA GLN A 603 0.03 -24.85 -36.07
C GLN A 603 0.74 -25.21 -37.38
N PRO A 604 0.43 -26.36 -38.03
CA PRO A 604 1.01 -26.68 -39.32
C PRO A 604 0.60 -25.59 -40.31
N ARG A 605 1.57 -24.76 -40.68
CA ARG A 605 1.39 -23.65 -41.61
C ARG A 605 1.08 -24.26 -42.97
N GLU A 606 -0.18 -24.21 -43.40
CA GLU A 606 -0.51 -24.48 -44.79
C GLU A 606 0.44 -23.64 -45.67
N PRO A 607 1.06 -24.24 -46.71
CA PRO A 607 1.89 -23.47 -47.62
C PRO A 607 0.99 -22.41 -48.24
N GLY A 608 1.22 -21.15 -47.85
CA GLY A 608 0.49 -20.02 -48.42
C GLY A 608 0.67 -20.02 -49.93
N PRO A 609 -0.28 -19.44 -50.70
CA PRO A 609 -0.21 -19.41 -52.16
C PRO A 609 1.19 -18.95 -52.57
N GLU A 610 1.87 -19.77 -53.38
CA GLU A 610 3.29 -19.58 -53.66
C GLU A 610 3.50 -18.19 -54.27
N MET A 611 4.05 -17.26 -53.47
CA MET A 611 4.17 -15.88 -53.91
C MET A 611 4.92 -15.84 -55.23
N THR A 612 4.37 -15.12 -56.21
CA THR A 612 4.97 -15.03 -57.53
C THR A 612 6.38 -14.44 -57.44
N GLU A 613 7.24 -14.73 -58.42
CA GLU A 613 8.63 -14.24 -58.37
C GLU A 613 8.68 -12.70 -58.34
N GLU A 614 7.77 -12.05 -59.07
CA GLU A 614 7.55 -10.59 -59.02
C GLU A 614 7.10 -10.08 -57.64
N GLU A 615 6.29 -10.84 -56.90
CA GLU A 615 5.91 -10.50 -55.53
C GLU A 615 7.07 -10.68 -54.55
N LYS A 616 7.87 -11.74 -54.71
CA LYS A 616 9.09 -11.97 -53.91
C LYS A 616 10.11 -10.86 -54.16
N GLU A 617 10.30 -10.40 -55.40
CA GLU A 617 11.14 -9.25 -55.73
C GLU A 617 10.59 -7.96 -55.09
N ARG A 618 9.29 -7.67 -55.25
CA ARG A 618 8.66 -6.49 -54.63
C ARG A 618 8.66 -6.53 -53.11
N GLU A 619 8.76 -7.70 -52.46
CA GLU A 619 8.98 -7.83 -51.02
C GLU A 619 10.47 -7.61 -50.66
N ALA A 620 11.40 -8.17 -51.44
CA ALA A 620 12.83 -7.99 -51.27
C ALA A 620 13.25 -6.51 -51.41
N GLU A 621 12.67 -5.76 -52.35
CA GLU A 621 12.86 -4.31 -52.47
C GLU A 621 12.42 -3.55 -51.21
N LYS A 622 11.22 -3.84 -50.68
CA LYS A 622 10.73 -3.23 -49.43
C LYS A 622 11.69 -3.52 -48.27
N LEU A 623 12.15 -4.77 -48.15
CA LEU A 623 13.10 -5.19 -47.11
C LEU A 623 14.46 -4.51 -47.27
N PHE A 624 14.97 -4.38 -48.50
CA PHE A 624 16.22 -3.67 -48.78
C PHE A 624 16.13 -2.20 -48.35
N VAL A 625 15.04 -1.51 -48.71
CA VAL A 625 14.78 -0.11 -48.30
C VAL A 625 14.60 0.02 -46.79
N LEU A 626 14.00 -0.97 -46.12
CA LEU A 626 13.90 -1.04 -44.65
C LEU A 626 15.30 -1.17 -44.00
N PHE A 627 16.13 -2.08 -44.49
CA PHE A 627 17.50 -2.24 -43.99
C PHE A 627 18.38 -1.01 -44.27
N GLU A 628 18.28 -0.37 -45.44
CA GLU A 628 19.04 0.85 -45.74
C GLU A 628 18.61 2.03 -44.85
N ARG A 629 17.30 2.16 -44.56
CA ARG A 629 16.81 3.13 -43.57
C ARG A 629 17.30 2.84 -42.16
N LEU A 630 17.42 1.56 -41.79
CA LEU A 630 17.95 1.12 -40.49
C LEU A 630 19.45 1.42 -40.36
N GLU A 631 20.25 1.11 -41.39
CA GLU A 631 21.68 1.50 -41.47
C GLU A 631 21.84 3.02 -41.31
N LYS A 632 21.05 3.80 -42.06
CA LYS A 632 21.10 5.27 -42.04
C LYS A 632 20.65 5.89 -40.71
N ALA A 633 19.86 5.16 -39.92
CA ALA A 633 19.46 5.54 -38.56
C ALA A 633 20.49 5.13 -37.48
N GLY A 634 21.62 4.51 -37.85
CA GLY A 634 22.63 4.02 -36.91
C GLY A 634 22.32 2.65 -36.31
N GLY A 635 21.43 1.87 -36.95
CA GLY A 635 21.10 0.49 -36.57
C GLY A 635 22.07 -0.55 -37.13
N MET A 636 21.59 -1.79 -37.23
CA MET A 636 22.39 -2.94 -37.70
C MET A 636 22.72 -2.85 -39.19
N GLU A 637 23.94 -3.25 -39.56
CA GLU A 637 24.40 -3.39 -40.96
C GLU A 637 23.49 -4.33 -41.76
N ASN A 638 23.18 -3.98 -43.02
CA ASN A 638 22.28 -4.74 -43.87
C ASN A 638 22.85 -6.15 -44.14
N PRO A 639 22.14 -7.23 -43.75
CA PRO A 639 22.66 -8.60 -43.83
C PRO A 639 22.95 -9.05 -45.27
N ILE A 640 22.27 -8.49 -46.27
CA ILE A 640 22.50 -8.79 -47.69
C ILE A 640 23.84 -8.17 -48.15
N LYS A 641 24.10 -6.90 -47.80
CA LYS A 641 25.38 -6.23 -48.09
C LYS A 641 26.55 -6.97 -47.41
N LYS A 642 26.33 -7.48 -46.20
CA LYS A 642 27.30 -8.32 -45.48
C LYS A 642 27.49 -9.69 -46.13
N ALA A 643 26.43 -10.38 -46.55
CA ALA A 643 26.50 -11.67 -47.23
C ALA A 643 27.20 -11.60 -48.61
N MET A 644 27.02 -10.50 -49.35
CA MET A 644 27.80 -10.20 -50.56
C MET A 644 29.29 -10.01 -50.21
N ARG A 645 29.62 -9.18 -49.21
CA ARG A 645 31.00 -8.94 -48.78
C ARG A 645 31.72 -10.20 -48.26
N GLU A 646 30.98 -11.13 -47.66
CA GLU A 646 31.49 -12.42 -47.18
C GLU A 646 31.56 -13.51 -48.28
N GLY A 647 31.21 -13.21 -49.54
CA GLY A 647 31.20 -14.17 -50.65
C GLY A 647 30.20 -15.33 -50.43
N LYS A 648 29.14 -15.09 -49.66
CA LYS A 648 28.10 -16.09 -49.34
C LYS A 648 27.00 -16.14 -50.38
N MET A 649 26.70 -15.01 -51.04
CA MET A 649 25.72 -14.95 -52.13
C MET A 649 26.16 -15.81 -53.32
N GLU A 650 27.39 -15.62 -53.80
CA GLU A 650 27.97 -16.41 -54.91
C GLU A 650 27.92 -17.93 -54.62
N LYS A 651 28.21 -18.34 -53.38
CA LYS A 651 28.12 -19.74 -52.95
C LYS A 651 26.67 -20.25 -52.87
N TYR A 652 25.71 -19.37 -52.60
CA TYR A 652 24.29 -19.71 -52.63
C TYR A 652 23.78 -19.87 -54.05
N GLU A 653 24.20 -19.00 -54.98
CA GLU A 653 23.91 -19.09 -56.41
C GLU A 653 24.55 -20.33 -57.03
N GLU A 654 25.82 -20.60 -56.72
CA GLU A 654 26.53 -21.82 -57.17
C GLU A 654 25.88 -23.09 -56.60
N ALA A 655 25.38 -23.06 -55.36
CA ALA A 655 24.65 -24.18 -54.76
C ALA A 655 23.21 -24.33 -55.28
N ARG A 656 22.54 -23.23 -55.66
CA ARG A 656 21.22 -23.24 -56.31
C ARG A 656 21.33 -23.83 -57.70
N ARG A 657 22.30 -23.34 -58.49
CA ARG A 657 22.62 -23.85 -59.81
C ARG A 657 23.00 -25.33 -59.79
N LYS A 658 23.80 -25.78 -58.81
CA LYS A 658 24.11 -27.21 -58.64
C LYS A 658 22.93 -28.08 -58.20
N LYS A 659 21.84 -27.49 -57.69
CA LYS A 659 20.57 -28.20 -57.45
C LYS A 659 19.69 -28.22 -58.71
N GLU A 660 19.69 -27.15 -59.50
CA GLU A 660 19.04 -27.09 -60.80
C GLU A 660 19.68 -28.12 -61.76
N GLU A 661 21.02 -28.10 -61.88
CA GLU A 661 21.84 -29.08 -62.62
C GLU A 661 21.77 -30.53 -62.06
N GLN A 662 21.15 -30.75 -60.89
CA GLN A 662 20.88 -32.09 -60.32
C GLN A 662 19.39 -32.48 -60.36
N GLY A 663 18.51 -31.57 -60.79
CA GLY A 663 17.07 -31.82 -60.93
C GLY A 663 16.66 -32.37 -62.29
N GLU A 664 17.49 -32.18 -63.33
CA GLU A 664 17.18 -32.60 -64.71
C GLU A 664 17.55 -34.08 -65.01
N ASP A 665 18.35 -34.74 -64.16
CA ASP A 665 18.76 -36.16 -64.28
C ASP A 665 17.75 -37.12 -63.59
N SER A 666 16.44 -36.84 -63.62
CA SER A 666 15.41 -37.62 -62.90
C SER A 666 14.00 -37.57 -63.55
N ASP A 667 13.90 -38.00 -64.80
CA ASP A 667 12.66 -38.33 -65.53
C ASP A 667 12.81 -39.68 -66.28
#